data_AF-A0A939HUK0-F1
#
_entry.id   AF-A0A939HUK0-F1
#
_cell.length_a   1.000
_cell.length_b   1.000
_cell.length_c   1.000
_cell.angle_alpha   90.00
_cell.angle_beta   90.00
_cell.angle_gamma   90.00
#
_symmetry.space_group_name_H-M   'P 1'
#
loop_
_entity.id
_entity.type
_entity.pdbx_description
1 polymer ?
#
loop_
_entity_poly.entity_id
_entity_poly.type
_entity_poly.pdbx_seq_one_letter_code
_entity_poly.pdbx_strand_id
1 'polypeptide(L)'
;MTGKIYALLVGIDNYAKSPLSGCVNDITAVEEYLRDRIPETRLAIVKLIDAEATRQNIIDGFTTHLCQAGSEDVALFYYAGHGSQGKAPQEHWHMEPDRLNETIICWDSRTGGVWDLADKELAYLIDKVGQRDPHIVLIVDCCHSGSGTRDIDAVVRRVDEIDKRDRPLNSFIFAQESADIASRGYQENSAGWQSKRKNHILLAACRSDELAKEYNGDGQARGAFSYFLLHNLQKANGNLTYRELFESTNALVRGKVNDQSPQLEARNSLRDADQPFLGGAIAQRDPYFTVSHDKQYGWIVNGGAVHGLQQPSKGETILALFPFGTDVPQLRDPELTTGTAKVTQVRQQLSKVEISGIEIEAENQTFKAIPIALPLPRLQVSFEGEETGVELARQALKTAGPLYRPSLYISAVENSEEIDIVLVADKGQYIIRRPRDDRPLVAPLPLNSSHAGYTGDDALKVIRRLEHIARWTNTLELSSPAASGLRPSDVKMEFVLFDTETASTASAMRLEYEKYNGELVPPTLKIRLTNSSQRTLYCAVLDLAENFSVNNPFFDSSTVKLEAGAEVEGRWIDLVVPDELWSQGITEYKDIFKLIVNTQEFDARILEQDALDLPTRSLGDTYQSLFNSKSNTRDAVASRRGRSYDDWLTKEVAITSVRPQAVQSVRSDSSIGLSQIVELQPHRHLKAKACLSTVPQATRDLGNHILPPILRENPLLIQPFKFTVTRGADPGLSCLELTEVEDPTVVTPEAPLKLLVDRQLQENESILPVGYDGEFYLPLGRSVSTKDGKIEIRLDRLPEPIGKQTRSVLGAVRIFFEKVISQKLGTSFEYPLLAVASVDPQGKVSYQKDIESVKQKVAGAQKIILYIHGLTGDTQSLVPSVQTATVEIDGEKRSLGEFYDLVLTYDHESVNTRIEETARKLKQRLEAVGLGANHGKQLDIIAHSMGGLIARWFIEREGGNQMVQHLVLVGVPNAGSPWATLQDWAFTAITLGLNNLSAMGWQASGLTKLLDCIEQIDISFDQMRPDSDFIQQMANNPDPQVPYTIIAGNRSLAKAAMEAGEESSRLQRLMQKLFGKTVDAVVEPAFWYQANDLTATVASIKEIGDDRDPPPKKLPDTPCDHLTYFTGEAGLHDLAIALFPPDSSPVIRPTPEQPPTPAQSDEKQEKPFWTKPWFIAIVILLIAGVTAYLVAVNRSQENERDTSMKGDRELAIDERRSA
;
A
#
# COMPACT_ATOMS: atom_id res chain seq x y z
N MET A 1 -21.18 -12.87 -19.68
CA MET A 1 -22.37 -13.76 -19.59
C MET A 1 -21.91 -15.21 -19.56
N THR A 2 -22.54 -16.05 -18.74
CA THR A 2 -22.15 -17.46 -18.51
C THR A 2 -23.01 -18.49 -19.25
N GLY A 3 -23.94 -18.06 -20.12
CA GLY A 3 -24.84 -18.96 -20.86
C GLY A 3 -24.22 -19.69 -22.06
N LYS A 4 -25.07 -20.42 -22.78
CA LYS A 4 -24.74 -21.28 -23.93
C LYS A 4 -24.74 -20.46 -25.23
N ILE A 5 -23.91 -20.84 -26.18
CA ILE A 5 -23.87 -20.23 -27.52
C ILE A 5 -24.59 -21.15 -28.50
N TYR A 6 -25.63 -20.63 -29.14
CA TYR A 6 -26.31 -21.25 -30.27
C TYR A 6 -25.82 -20.58 -31.55
N ALA A 7 -24.99 -21.28 -32.31
CA ALA A 7 -24.41 -20.76 -33.55
C ALA A 7 -25.01 -21.46 -34.78
N LEU A 8 -25.43 -20.67 -35.76
CA LEU A 8 -25.83 -21.09 -37.10
C LEU A 8 -24.78 -20.59 -38.09
N LEU A 9 -23.99 -21.50 -38.64
CA LEU A 9 -22.86 -21.19 -39.52
C LEU A 9 -23.18 -21.63 -40.96
N VAL A 10 -23.19 -20.70 -41.91
CA VAL A 10 -23.67 -20.93 -43.28
C VAL A 10 -22.61 -20.50 -44.29
N GLY A 11 -22.14 -21.45 -45.10
CA GLY A 11 -21.04 -21.23 -46.06
C GLY A 11 -21.39 -21.85 -47.41
N ILE A 12 -21.35 -21.06 -48.47
CA ILE A 12 -21.78 -21.53 -49.79
C ILE A 12 -20.74 -21.13 -50.83
N ASP A 13 -20.10 -22.12 -51.44
CA ASP A 13 -19.17 -21.95 -52.56
C ASP A 13 -19.78 -22.48 -53.87
N ASN A 14 -20.48 -23.61 -53.80
CA ASN A 14 -20.97 -24.35 -54.95
C ASN A 14 -22.32 -23.84 -55.49
N TYR A 15 -22.33 -22.60 -55.98
CA TYR A 15 -23.48 -22.05 -56.69
C TYR A 15 -23.57 -22.55 -58.13
N ALA A 16 -24.79 -22.75 -58.63
CA ALA A 16 -25.03 -23.11 -60.03
C ALA A 16 -24.52 -22.05 -61.03
N LYS A 17 -24.41 -20.79 -60.60
CA LYS A 17 -23.84 -19.67 -61.35
C LYS A 17 -22.91 -18.90 -60.42
N SER A 18 -21.73 -18.51 -60.94
CA SER A 18 -20.69 -17.78 -60.19
C SER A 18 -20.21 -18.53 -58.93
N PRO A 19 -19.55 -19.70 -59.07
CA PRO A 19 -19.03 -20.41 -57.90
C PRO A 19 -17.95 -19.58 -57.17
N LEU A 20 -17.90 -19.70 -55.84
CA LEU A 20 -16.89 -19.14 -54.95
C LEU A 20 -15.92 -20.24 -54.47
N SER A 21 -14.90 -19.87 -53.72
CA SER A 21 -13.89 -20.85 -53.26
C SER A 21 -13.46 -20.70 -51.79
N GLY A 22 -13.90 -19.64 -51.11
CA GLY A 22 -13.47 -19.35 -49.74
C GLY A 22 -14.57 -19.34 -48.69
N CYS A 23 -15.85 -19.48 -49.04
CA CYS A 23 -16.95 -19.37 -48.08
C CYS A 23 -17.04 -20.59 -47.16
N VAL A 24 -16.84 -21.80 -47.69
CA VAL A 24 -16.79 -23.03 -46.87
C VAL A 24 -15.54 -23.02 -45.99
N ASN A 25 -14.42 -22.50 -46.49
CA ASN A 25 -13.18 -22.35 -45.71
C ASN A 25 -13.37 -21.38 -44.54
N ASP A 26 -14.08 -20.27 -44.75
CA ASP A 26 -14.38 -19.32 -43.67
C ASP A 26 -15.21 -19.95 -42.56
N ILE A 27 -16.30 -20.63 -42.93
CA ILE A 27 -17.17 -21.26 -41.94
C ILE A 27 -16.46 -22.40 -41.21
N THR A 28 -15.62 -23.16 -41.90
CA THR A 28 -14.82 -24.22 -41.27
C THR A 28 -13.85 -23.61 -40.25
N ALA A 29 -13.13 -22.55 -40.60
CA ALA A 29 -12.20 -21.89 -39.70
C ALA A 29 -12.90 -21.20 -38.50
N VAL A 30 -14.11 -20.67 -38.70
CA VAL A 30 -14.94 -20.12 -37.62
C VAL A 30 -15.44 -21.22 -36.69
N GLU A 31 -15.89 -22.36 -37.23
CA GLU A 31 -16.29 -23.52 -36.42
C GLU A 31 -15.12 -24.00 -35.56
N GLU A 32 -13.95 -24.20 -36.16
CA GLU A 32 -12.72 -24.60 -35.44
C GLU A 32 -12.40 -23.63 -34.31
N TYR A 33 -12.45 -22.33 -34.60
CA TYR A 33 -12.19 -21.30 -33.59
C TYR A 33 -13.23 -21.33 -32.45
N LEU A 34 -14.52 -21.46 -32.74
CA LEU A 34 -15.54 -21.53 -31.70
C LEU A 34 -15.36 -22.78 -30.82
N ARG A 35 -15.02 -23.92 -31.43
CA ARG A 35 -14.76 -25.18 -30.71
C ARG A 35 -13.48 -25.14 -29.87
N ASP A 36 -12.41 -24.48 -30.34
CA ASP A 36 -11.17 -24.26 -29.58
C ASP A 36 -11.40 -23.38 -28.35
N ARG A 37 -12.32 -22.41 -28.45
CA ARG A 37 -12.46 -21.34 -27.45
C ARG A 37 -13.62 -21.49 -26.49
N ILE A 38 -14.59 -22.34 -26.79
CA ILE A 38 -15.82 -22.51 -25.99
C ILE A 38 -16.00 -24.00 -25.69
N PRO A 39 -16.11 -24.39 -24.40
CA PRO A 39 -16.37 -25.78 -24.03
C PRO A 39 -17.61 -26.34 -24.72
N GLU A 40 -17.56 -27.60 -25.15
CA GLU A 40 -18.66 -28.27 -25.87
C GLU A 40 -20.00 -28.23 -25.11
N THR A 41 -19.96 -28.27 -23.78
CA THR A 41 -21.15 -28.13 -22.92
C THR A 41 -21.87 -26.79 -23.05
N ARG A 42 -21.16 -25.77 -23.54
CA ARG A 42 -21.64 -24.39 -23.71
C ARG A 42 -21.76 -23.97 -25.18
N LEU A 43 -21.56 -24.88 -26.14
CA LEU A 43 -21.59 -24.56 -27.57
C LEU A 43 -22.53 -25.52 -28.31
N ALA A 44 -23.47 -24.97 -29.08
CA ALA A 44 -24.33 -25.72 -29.99
C ALA A 44 -24.25 -25.12 -31.39
N ILE A 45 -23.64 -25.86 -32.32
CA ILE A 45 -23.42 -25.43 -33.70
C ILE A 45 -24.36 -26.20 -34.64
N VAL A 46 -25.07 -25.48 -35.50
CA VAL A 46 -25.66 -26.00 -36.74
C VAL A 46 -24.86 -25.42 -37.89
N LYS A 47 -24.20 -26.28 -38.67
CA LYS A 47 -23.44 -25.90 -39.86
C LYS A 47 -24.23 -26.30 -41.11
N LEU A 48 -24.39 -25.37 -42.05
CA LEU A 48 -25.01 -25.59 -43.36
C LEU A 48 -24.03 -25.19 -44.45
N ILE A 49 -23.56 -26.16 -45.23
CA ILE A 49 -22.63 -25.92 -46.33
C ILE A 49 -23.22 -26.30 -47.69
N ASP A 50 -22.98 -25.47 -48.70
CA ASP A 50 -23.41 -25.71 -50.08
C ASP A 50 -24.86 -26.20 -50.19
N ALA A 51 -25.08 -27.42 -50.68
CA ALA A 51 -26.41 -28.01 -50.91
C ALA A 51 -27.28 -28.12 -49.65
N GLU A 52 -26.69 -28.04 -48.47
CA GLU A 52 -27.41 -28.01 -47.19
C GLU A 52 -27.92 -26.60 -46.86
N ALA A 53 -27.30 -25.55 -47.38
CA ALA A 53 -27.65 -24.14 -47.16
C ALA A 53 -28.81 -23.69 -48.06
N THR A 54 -29.88 -24.49 -48.12
CA THR A 54 -31.13 -24.11 -48.76
C THR A 54 -31.81 -22.99 -47.98
N ARG A 55 -32.66 -22.22 -48.66
CA ARG A 55 -33.45 -21.16 -48.05
C ARG A 55 -34.27 -21.67 -46.86
N GLN A 56 -34.90 -22.84 -47.01
CA GLN A 56 -35.70 -23.42 -45.94
C GLN A 56 -34.85 -23.83 -44.75
N ASN A 57 -33.69 -24.47 -44.97
CA ASN A 57 -32.81 -24.89 -43.87
C ASN A 57 -32.23 -23.69 -43.09
N ILE A 58 -31.97 -22.56 -43.76
CA ILE A 58 -31.55 -21.34 -43.06
C ILE A 58 -32.69 -20.80 -42.19
N ILE A 59 -33.93 -20.74 -42.71
CA ILE A 59 -35.13 -20.34 -41.94
C ILE A 59 -35.34 -21.28 -40.75
N ASP A 60 -35.19 -22.58 -40.95
CA ASP A 60 -35.32 -23.59 -39.89
C ASP A 60 -34.19 -23.43 -38.86
N GLY A 61 -32.97 -23.08 -39.28
CA GLY A 61 -31.87 -22.76 -38.36
C GLY A 61 -32.19 -21.59 -37.43
N PHE A 62 -32.84 -20.54 -37.92
CA PHE A 62 -33.31 -19.46 -37.05
C PHE A 62 -34.41 -19.93 -36.09
N THR A 63 -35.46 -20.55 -36.64
CA THR A 63 -36.71 -20.82 -35.90
C THR A 63 -36.61 -22.03 -34.96
N THR A 64 -35.78 -23.02 -35.29
CA THR A 64 -35.64 -24.26 -34.51
C THR A 64 -34.38 -24.30 -33.66
N HIS A 65 -33.30 -23.60 -34.06
CA HIS A 65 -32.03 -23.60 -33.34
C HIS A 65 -31.76 -22.28 -32.61
N LEU A 66 -31.67 -21.14 -33.31
CA LEU A 66 -31.35 -19.86 -32.66
C LEU A 66 -32.44 -19.39 -31.68
N CYS A 67 -33.72 -19.65 -31.95
CA CYS A 67 -34.84 -19.37 -31.03
C CYS A 67 -34.80 -20.16 -29.70
N GLN A 68 -33.87 -21.11 -29.52
CA GLN A 68 -33.68 -21.79 -28.25
C GLN A 68 -32.97 -20.91 -27.21
N ALA A 69 -32.14 -19.95 -27.65
CA ALA A 69 -31.35 -19.07 -26.78
C ALA A 69 -32.24 -18.22 -25.84
N GLY A 70 -31.93 -18.24 -24.54
CA GLY A 70 -32.55 -17.40 -23.51
C GLY A 70 -31.75 -16.13 -23.20
N SER A 71 -32.17 -15.38 -22.18
CA SER A 71 -31.59 -14.06 -21.83
C SER A 71 -30.11 -14.09 -21.43
N GLU A 72 -29.59 -15.23 -21.01
CA GLU A 72 -28.17 -15.41 -20.63
C GLU A 72 -27.32 -16.01 -21.77
N ASP A 73 -27.97 -16.40 -22.87
CA ASP A 73 -27.37 -17.12 -24.00
C ASP A 73 -27.01 -16.17 -25.15
N VAL A 74 -26.17 -16.66 -26.06
CA VAL A 74 -25.80 -15.95 -27.29
C VAL A 74 -26.40 -16.68 -28.49
N ALA A 75 -27.06 -15.95 -29.38
CA ALA A 75 -27.49 -16.42 -30.68
C ALA A 75 -26.58 -15.82 -31.76
N LEU A 76 -25.73 -16.65 -32.37
CA LEU A 76 -24.78 -16.26 -33.41
C LEU A 76 -25.25 -16.76 -34.78
N PHE A 77 -25.43 -15.86 -35.73
CA PHE A 77 -25.60 -16.19 -37.14
C PHE A 77 -24.37 -15.73 -37.93
N TYR A 78 -23.68 -16.66 -38.58
CA TYR A 78 -22.53 -16.38 -39.43
C TYR A 78 -22.83 -16.83 -40.86
N TYR A 79 -22.81 -15.91 -41.81
CA TYR A 79 -23.02 -16.18 -43.23
C TYR A 79 -21.82 -15.76 -44.06
N ALA A 80 -21.28 -16.68 -44.87
CA ALA A 80 -20.30 -16.41 -45.91
C ALA A 80 -20.83 -16.93 -47.25
N GLY A 81 -20.98 -16.04 -48.23
CA GLY A 81 -21.60 -16.41 -49.50
C GLY A 81 -21.88 -15.20 -50.40
N HIS A 82 -22.78 -15.38 -51.36
CA HIS A 82 -23.22 -14.32 -52.23
C HIS A 82 -24.31 -13.47 -51.58
N GLY A 83 -24.19 -12.16 -51.78
CA GLY A 83 -25.29 -11.22 -51.60
C GLY A 83 -25.66 -10.57 -52.93
N SER A 84 -26.88 -10.05 -53.00
CA SER A 84 -27.44 -9.39 -54.19
C SER A 84 -28.63 -8.53 -53.81
N GLN A 85 -29.26 -7.92 -54.81
CA GLN A 85 -30.47 -7.14 -54.67
C GLN A 85 -31.61 -7.80 -55.44
N GLY A 86 -32.84 -7.65 -54.95
CA GLY A 86 -34.06 -8.07 -55.65
C GLY A 86 -35.15 -7.02 -55.57
N LYS A 87 -36.07 -6.97 -56.54
CA LYS A 87 -37.14 -5.96 -56.52
C LYS A 87 -37.95 -5.99 -55.21
N ALA A 88 -38.13 -4.81 -54.61
CA ALA A 88 -39.03 -4.64 -53.48
C ALA A 88 -40.48 -4.49 -53.96
N PRO A 89 -41.45 -5.16 -53.30
CA PRO A 89 -42.87 -4.94 -53.57
C PRO A 89 -43.25 -3.50 -53.24
N GLN A 90 -44.31 -2.98 -53.87
CA GLN A 90 -44.72 -1.58 -53.75
C GLN A 90 -44.95 -1.16 -52.29
N GLU A 91 -45.46 -2.08 -51.50
CA GLU A 91 -45.73 -1.94 -50.07
C GLU A 91 -44.44 -1.65 -49.27
N HIS A 92 -43.26 -2.04 -49.75
CA HIS A 92 -41.98 -1.81 -49.08
C HIS A 92 -41.20 -0.59 -49.60
N TRP A 93 -41.67 0.12 -50.64
CA TRP A 93 -40.93 1.27 -51.22
C TRP A 93 -40.71 2.43 -50.25
N HIS A 94 -41.52 2.53 -49.20
CA HIS A 94 -41.32 3.54 -48.15
C HIS A 94 -40.12 3.20 -47.24
N MET A 95 -39.69 1.94 -47.21
CA MET A 95 -38.49 1.46 -46.51
C MET A 95 -37.29 1.31 -47.45
N GLU A 96 -37.54 1.08 -48.74
CA GLU A 96 -36.55 0.90 -49.81
C GLU A 96 -36.60 2.04 -50.84
N PRO A 97 -35.88 3.16 -50.64
CA PRO A 97 -35.93 4.32 -51.53
C PRO A 97 -35.48 4.00 -52.97
N ASP A 98 -34.59 3.02 -53.14
CA ASP A 98 -34.12 2.51 -54.43
C ASP A 98 -35.02 1.40 -55.02
N ARG A 99 -36.05 1.00 -54.26
CA ARG A 99 -37.04 -0.04 -54.59
C ARG A 99 -36.43 -1.44 -54.72
N LEU A 100 -35.29 -1.68 -54.08
CA LEU A 100 -34.62 -2.97 -54.05
C LEU A 100 -34.56 -3.47 -52.60
N ASN A 101 -34.67 -4.78 -52.38
CA ASN A 101 -34.31 -5.41 -51.13
C ASN A 101 -32.89 -5.91 -51.24
N GLU A 102 -32.10 -5.74 -50.18
CA GLU A 102 -30.87 -6.51 -49.98
C GLU A 102 -31.22 -7.97 -49.69
N THR A 103 -30.46 -8.88 -50.28
CA THR A 103 -30.75 -10.31 -50.23
C THR A 103 -29.48 -11.14 -50.03
N ILE A 104 -29.58 -12.20 -49.23
CA ILE A 104 -28.59 -13.28 -49.23
C ILE A 104 -29.04 -14.37 -50.20
N ILE A 105 -28.12 -14.87 -51.02
CA ILE A 105 -28.41 -15.92 -52.01
C ILE A 105 -28.18 -17.27 -51.35
N CYS A 106 -29.25 -18.02 -51.11
CA CYS A 106 -29.18 -19.39 -50.61
C CYS A 106 -28.73 -20.35 -51.73
N TRP A 107 -28.39 -21.59 -51.41
CA TRP A 107 -27.91 -22.51 -52.45
C TRP A 107 -28.96 -22.82 -53.53
N ASP A 108 -30.24 -22.91 -53.14
CA ASP A 108 -31.39 -23.16 -54.02
C ASP A 108 -32.05 -21.86 -54.55
N SER A 109 -31.53 -20.69 -54.18
CA SER A 109 -32.02 -19.40 -54.65
C SER A 109 -32.12 -19.32 -56.16
N ARG A 110 -33.20 -18.70 -56.66
CA ARG A 110 -33.44 -18.45 -58.09
C ARG A 110 -33.59 -19.73 -58.93
N THR A 111 -33.65 -20.91 -58.29
CA THR A 111 -34.01 -22.18 -58.92
C THR A 111 -35.41 -22.61 -58.48
N GLY A 112 -36.17 -23.28 -59.34
CA GLY A 112 -37.48 -23.83 -58.98
C GLY A 112 -38.54 -22.84 -58.44
N GLY A 113 -38.37 -21.53 -58.67
CA GLY A 113 -39.24 -20.49 -58.11
C GLY A 113 -38.88 -20.00 -56.70
N VAL A 114 -37.76 -20.49 -56.13
CA VAL A 114 -37.26 -20.05 -54.81
C VAL A 114 -36.73 -18.61 -54.90
N TRP A 115 -37.10 -17.79 -53.92
CA TRP A 115 -36.67 -16.40 -53.78
C TRP A 115 -35.40 -16.30 -52.97
N ASP A 116 -34.60 -15.26 -53.17
CA ASP A 116 -33.50 -14.97 -52.24
C ASP A 116 -34.07 -14.62 -50.86
N LEU A 117 -33.31 -14.90 -49.80
CA LEU A 117 -33.74 -14.50 -48.45
C LEU A 117 -33.51 -12.99 -48.31
N ALA A 118 -34.61 -12.23 -48.25
CA ALA A 118 -34.52 -10.78 -48.14
C ALA A 118 -34.20 -10.35 -46.72
N ASP A 119 -33.51 -9.21 -46.59
CA ASP A 119 -33.25 -8.52 -45.33
C ASP A 119 -34.49 -8.30 -44.45
N LYS A 120 -35.69 -8.10 -45.04
CA LYS A 120 -36.97 -7.99 -44.28
C LYS A 120 -37.33 -9.33 -43.63
N GLU A 121 -37.04 -10.43 -44.31
CA GLU A 121 -37.24 -11.78 -43.76
C GLU A 121 -36.20 -12.07 -42.69
N LEU A 122 -34.94 -11.66 -42.90
CA LEU A 122 -33.90 -11.77 -41.88
C LEU A 122 -34.25 -10.96 -40.63
N ALA A 123 -34.73 -9.72 -40.78
CA ALA A 123 -35.18 -8.88 -39.68
C ALA A 123 -36.36 -9.53 -38.93
N TYR A 124 -37.29 -10.17 -39.64
CA TYR A 124 -38.37 -10.93 -39.02
C TYR A 124 -37.86 -12.12 -38.21
N LEU A 125 -36.87 -12.86 -38.74
CA LEU A 125 -36.26 -13.98 -38.02
C LEU A 125 -35.49 -13.51 -36.77
N ILE A 126 -34.77 -12.39 -36.85
CA ILE A 126 -34.12 -11.75 -35.69
C ILE A 126 -35.15 -11.38 -34.63
N ASP A 127 -36.29 -10.81 -35.02
CA ASP A 127 -37.37 -10.46 -34.08
C ASP A 127 -37.99 -11.72 -33.42
N LYS A 128 -37.99 -12.89 -34.09
CA LYS A 128 -38.40 -14.17 -33.49
C LYS A 128 -37.37 -14.67 -32.47
N VAL A 129 -36.07 -14.59 -32.77
CA VAL A 129 -35.00 -14.93 -31.83
C VAL A 129 -35.05 -14.02 -30.59
N GLY A 130 -35.25 -12.71 -30.81
CA GLY A 130 -35.34 -11.69 -29.76
C GLY A 130 -36.58 -11.75 -28.85
N GLN A 131 -37.47 -12.74 -29.03
CA GLN A 131 -38.61 -12.94 -28.11
C GLN A 131 -38.16 -13.43 -26.72
N ARG A 132 -37.02 -14.09 -26.64
CA ARG A 132 -36.43 -14.61 -25.39
C ARG A 132 -35.29 -13.73 -24.83
N ASP A 133 -35.08 -12.58 -25.46
CA ASP A 133 -34.05 -11.59 -25.10
C ASP A 133 -32.58 -12.09 -25.06
N PRO A 134 -32.13 -13.01 -25.94
CA PRO A 134 -30.72 -13.41 -25.97
C PRO A 134 -29.81 -12.28 -26.49
N HIS A 135 -28.50 -12.44 -26.31
CA HIS A 135 -27.51 -11.62 -27.03
C HIS A 135 -27.41 -12.07 -28.49
N ILE A 136 -27.87 -11.24 -29.43
CA ILE A 136 -27.95 -11.60 -30.85
C ILE A 136 -26.79 -10.99 -31.63
N VAL A 137 -26.06 -11.82 -32.36
CA VAL A 137 -24.88 -11.44 -33.14
C VAL A 137 -25.01 -11.96 -34.57
N LEU A 138 -24.88 -11.07 -35.53
CA LEU A 138 -24.86 -11.39 -36.95
C LEU A 138 -23.50 -11.03 -37.53
N ILE A 139 -22.89 -11.96 -38.25
CA ILE A 139 -21.64 -11.75 -39.00
C ILE A 139 -21.91 -12.16 -40.44
N VAL A 140 -21.76 -11.20 -41.35
CA VAL A 140 -22.19 -11.35 -42.74
C VAL A 140 -21.04 -10.98 -43.67
N ASP A 141 -20.45 -11.99 -44.31
CA ASP A 141 -19.37 -11.87 -45.30
C ASP A 141 -19.90 -12.07 -46.72
N CYS A 142 -20.62 -11.05 -47.21
CA CYS A 142 -21.14 -10.95 -48.58
C CYS A 142 -21.28 -9.49 -49.03
N CYS A 143 -21.53 -9.26 -50.33
CA CYS A 143 -21.79 -7.93 -50.88
C CYS A 143 -23.26 -7.48 -50.72
N HIS A 144 -23.50 -6.19 -50.49
CA HIS A 144 -24.84 -5.57 -50.36
C HIS A 144 -25.09 -4.47 -51.40
N SER A 145 -24.46 -4.51 -52.59
CA SER A 145 -24.40 -3.37 -53.52
C SER A 145 -24.73 -3.73 -54.98
N GLY A 146 -25.51 -2.85 -55.63
CA GLY A 146 -25.90 -2.91 -57.05
C GLY A 146 -25.06 -2.07 -58.02
N SER A 147 -23.91 -1.52 -57.61
CA SER A 147 -23.11 -0.61 -58.46
C SER A 147 -21.93 -1.31 -59.16
N GLY A 148 -21.81 -1.10 -60.48
CA GLY A 148 -20.91 -1.81 -61.38
C GLY A 148 -19.59 -1.09 -61.67
N THR A 149 -18.65 -1.10 -60.73
CA THR A 149 -17.24 -0.76 -60.99
C THR A 149 -16.40 -2.03 -61.03
N ARG A 150 -15.78 -2.27 -62.19
CA ARG A 150 -14.96 -3.45 -62.50
C ARG A 150 -13.54 -3.26 -61.97
N ASP A 151 -13.11 -4.16 -61.09
CA ASP A 151 -11.69 -4.49 -60.90
C ASP A 151 -11.50 -5.92 -61.48
N ILE A 152 -10.66 -6.06 -62.51
CA ILE A 152 -10.67 -7.24 -63.40
C ILE A 152 -9.97 -8.47 -62.77
N ASP A 153 -9.23 -8.26 -61.68
CA ASP A 153 -8.34 -9.27 -61.09
C ASP A 153 -8.77 -9.82 -59.72
N ALA A 154 -9.95 -9.46 -59.19
CA ALA A 154 -10.43 -9.90 -57.87
C ALA A 154 -11.71 -10.78 -57.95
N VAL A 155 -11.72 -11.92 -57.23
CA VAL A 155 -12.95 -12.72 -57.03
C VAL A 155 -13.82 -12.03 -55.98
N VAL A 156 -15.04 -11.68 -56.38
CA VAL A 156 -15.99 -10.90 -55.56
C VAL A 156 -17.15 -11.80 -55.12
N ARG A 157 -17.57 -11.68 -53.86
CA ARG A 157 -18.70 -12.40 -53.27
C ARG A 157 -20.05 -11.79 -53.64
N ARG A 158 -20.26 -11.54 -54.94
CA ARG A 158 -21.49 -10.98 -55.53
C ARG A 158 -21.97 -11.78 -56.74
N VAL A 159 -23.29 -11.85 -56.92
CA VAL A 159 -23.89 -12.17 -58.22
C VAL A 159 -24.28 -10.86 -58.92
N ASP A 160 -23.67 -10.57 -60.07
CA ASP A 160 -23.80 -9.31 -60.81
C ASP A 160 -25.23 -8.99 -61.32
N GLU A 161 -26.13 -9.97 -61.31
CA GLU A 161 -27.51 -9.80 -61.74
C GLU A 161 -28.45 -9.56 -60.55
N ILE A 162 -29.01 -8.35 -60.46
CA ILE A 162 -30.19 -8.05 -59.63
C ILE A 162 -31.31 -9.03 -59.99
N ASP A 163 -32.00 -9.59 -59.00
CA ASP A 163 -33.19 -10.40 -59.24
C ASP A 163 -34.34 -9.52 -59.77
N LYS A 164 -34.58 -9.63 -61.08
CA LYS A 164 -35.58 -8.83 -61.81
C LYS A 164 -37.00 -9.37 -61.69
N ARG A 165 -37.19 -10.55 -61.08
CA ARG A 165 -38.52 -11.13 -60.88
C ARG A 165 -39.34 -10.22 -59.96
N ASP A 166 -40.61 -9.99 -60.29
CA ASP A 166 -41.50 -9.19 -59.43
C ASP A 166 -41.91 -10.05 -58.24
N ARG A 167 -41.38 -9.72 -57.05
CA ARG A 167 -41.60 -10.51 -55.84
C ARG A 167 -42.95 -10.15 -55.19
N PRO A 168 -43.92 -11.08 -55.13
CA PRO A 168 -45.22 -10.79 -54.52
C PRO A 168 -45.10 -10.77 -52.99
N LEU A 169 -45.90 -9.93 -52.32
CA LEU A 169 -45.85 -9.78 -50.86
C LEU A 169 -46.13 -11.10 -50.11
N ASN A 170 -46.98 -11.97 -50.66
CA ASN A 170 -47.28 -13.28 -50.07
C ASN A 170 -46.11 -14.30 -50.14
N SER A 171 -45.01 -13.98 -50.82
CA SER A 171 -43.80 -14.81 -50.85
C SER A 171 -42.87 -14.58 -49.66
N PHE A 172 -43.12 -13.56 -48.84
CA PHE A 172 -42.34 -13.28 -47.64
C PHE A 172 -42.80 -14.17 -46.48
N ILE A 173 -41.87 -14.68 -45.67
CA ILE A 173 -42.18 -15.61 -44.56
C ILE A 173 -43.14 -15.04 -43.51
N PHE A 174 -43.25 -13.72 -43.39
CA PHE A 174 -44.13 -13.04 -42.44
C PHE A 174 -45.50 -12.69 -43.02
N ALA A 175 -45.75 -12.93 -44.31
CA ALA A 175 -46.94 -12.41 -45.00
C ALA A 175 -48.27 -12.87 -44.38
N GLN A 176 -48.32 -14.11 -43.87
CA GLN A 176 -49.51 -14.65 -43.22
C GLN A 176 -49.77 -13.99 -41.85
N GLU A 177 -48.72 -13.80 -41.05
CA GLU A 177 -48.81 -13.15 -39.74
C GLU A 177 -49.14 -11.65 -39.89
N SER A 178 -48.61 -10.99 -40.92
CA SER A 178 -48.95 -9.61 -41.30
C SER A 178 -50.42 -9.47 -41.73
N ALA A 179 -50.94 -10.41 -42.51
CA ALA A 179 -52.34 -10.43 -42.94
C ALA A 179 -53.30 -10.63 -41.75
N ASP A 180 -52.96 -11.51 -40.81
CA ASP A 180 -53.74 -11.74 -39.59
C ASP A 180 -53.76 -10.51 -38.67
N ILE A 181 -52.65 -9.76 -38.58
CA ILE A 181 -52.57 -8.51 -37.81
C ILE A 181 -53.39 -7.39 -38.49
N ALA A 182 -53.31 -7.26 -39.81
CA ALA A 182 -54.08 -6.27 -40.57
C ALA A 182 -55.60 -6.52 -40.48
N SER A 183 -56.04 -7.78 -40.39
CA SER A 183 -57.44 -8.15 -40.21
C SER A 183 -58.07 -7.74 -38.86
N ARG A 184 -57.24 -7.34 -37.88
CA ARG A 184 -57.67 -6.94 -36.51
C ARG A 184 -57.85 -5.42 -36.31
N GLY A 185 -57.83 -4.62 -37.38
CA GLY A 185 -58.41 -3.26 -37.37
C GLY A 185 -57.50 -2.09 -36.95
N TYR A 186 -56.18 -2.15 -37.18
CA TYR A 186 -55.28 -1.01 -37.01
C TYR A 186 -54.84 -0.41 -38.37
N GLN A 187 -55.38 0.78 -38.68
CA GLN A 187 -55.04 1.76 -39.74
C GLN A 187 -54.59 1.29 -41.16
N GLU A 188 -55.28 1.83 -42.17
CA GLU A 188 -55.19 1.62 -43.62
C GLU A 188 -53.84 1.95 -44.33
N ASN A 189 -52.72 2.13 -43.61
CA ASN A 189 -51.40 2.41 -44.21
C ASN A 189 -50.31 1.38 -43.85
N SER A 190 -50.69 0.17 -43.42
CA SER A 190 -49.79 -0.82 -42.79
C SER A 190 -49.60 -2.12 -43.59
N ALA A 191 -49.54 -2.06 -44.92
CA ALA A 191 -49.30 -3.26 -45.74
C ALA A 191 -47.84 -3.78 -45.72
N GLY A 192 -46.92 -3.07 -45.04
CA GLY A 192 -45.53 -3.50 -44.82
C GLY A 192 -45.28 -3.90 -43.37
N TRP A 193 -44.52 -4.98 -43.14
CA TRP A 193 -44.09 -5.38 -41.80
C TRP A 193 -43.19 -4.30 -41.19
N GLN A 194 -43.58 -3.78 -40.02
CA GLN A 194 -42.75 -2.88 -39.21
C GLN A 194 -42.06 -3.70 -38.11
N SER A 195 -40.74 -3.90 -38.25
CA SER A 195 -39.91 -4.58 -37.25
C SER A 195 -40.11 -3.96 -35.86
N LYS A 196 -40.21 -4.80 -34.82
CA LYS A 196 -40.12 -4.35 -33.43
C LYS A 196 -38.67 -4.07 -33.00
N ARG A 197 -37.73 -4.15 -33.94
CA ARG A 197 -36.30 -3.78 -33.86
C ARG A 197 -35.66 -4.20 -32.54
N LYS A 198 -35.56 -5.51 -32.32
CA LYS A 198 -34.84 -6.09 -31.17
C LYS A 198 -33.33 -5.82 -31.24
N ASN A 199 -32.70 -5.74 -30.07
CA ASN A 199 -31.28 -5.42 -29.90
C ASN A 199 -30.42 -6.53 -30.52
N HIS A 200 -29.47 -6.17 -31.38
CA HIS A 200 -28.49 -7.08 -31.96
C HIS A 200 -27.23 -6.31 -32.38
N ILE A 201 -26.14 -7.05 -32.56
CA ILE A 201 -24.89 -6.58 -33.17
C ILE A 201 -24.78 -7.15 -34.58
N LEU A 202 -24.46 -6.31 -35.56
CA LEU A 202 -24.15 -6.72 -36.93
C LEU A 202 -22.72 -6.32 -37.30
N LEU A 203 -21.95 -7.29 -37.78
CA LEU A 203 -20.65 -7.11 -38.41
C LEU A 203 -20.77 -7.50 -39.89
N ALA A 204 -20.59 -6.53 -40.79
CA ALA A 204 -20.69 -6.73 -42.23
C ALA A 204 -19.33 -6.52 -42.92
N ALA A 205 -19.05 -7.30 -43.97
CA ALA A 205 -17.77 -7.29 -44.66
C ALA A 205 -17.45 -6.02 -45.46
N CYS A 206 -18.47 -5.28 -45.92
CA CYS A 206 -18.31 -4.05 -46.69
C CYS A 206 -19.53 -3.13 -46.55
N ARG A 207 -19.44 -1.89 -47.05
CA ARG A 207 -20.59 -1.00 -47.19
C ARG A 207 -21.53 -1.46 -48.31
N SER A 208 -22.75 -0.90 -48.32
CA SER A 208 -23.78 -1.15 -49.34
C SER A 208 -23.45 -0.59 -50.73
N ASP A 209 -22.34 0.13 -50.90
CA ASP A 209 -21.83 0.61 -52.19
C ASP A 209 -20.48 -0.04 -52.59
N GLU A 210 -19.96 -0.94 -51.76
CA GLU A 210 -18.65 -1.61 -51.91
C GLU A 210 -18.79 -3.12 -52.19
N LEU A 211 -17.66 -3.81 -52.35
CA LEU A 211 -17.61 -5.24 -52.67
C LEU A 211 -16.78 -6.03 -51.65
N ALA A 212 -17.36 -7.10 -51.11
CA ALA A 212 -16.65 -8.12 -50.34
C ALA A 212 -15.85 -9.04 -51.28
N LYS A 213 -14.54 -9.15 -51.04
CA LYS A 213 -13.59 -9.86 -51.92
C LYS A 213 -13.03 -11.11 -51.24
N GLU A 214 -12.68 -12.12 -52.03
CA GLU A 214 -11.84 -13.23 -51.56
C GLU A 214 -10.37 -12.78 -51.42
N TYR A 215 -9.69 -13.33 -50.43
CA TYR A 215 -8.32 -13.08 -50.04
C TYR A 215 -7.59 -14.42 -49.88
N ASN A 216 -6.41 -14.52 -50.49
CA ASN A 216 -5.55 -15.69 -50.35
C ASN A 216 -4.59 -15.48 -49.18
N GLY A 217 -4.97 -16.02 -48.02
CA GLY A 217 -4.15 -16.06 -46.80
C GLY A 217 -3.80 -17.50 -46.44
N ASP A 218 -2.59 -17.74 -45.95
CA ASP A 218 -2.11 -19.06 -45.50
C ASP A 218 -2.23 -20.21 -46.55
N GLY A 219 -2.20 -19.86 -47.84
CA GLY A 219 -2.30 -20.83 -48.94
C GLY A 219 -3.73 -21.32 -49.25
N GLN A 220 -4.76 -20.72 -48.65
CA GLN A 220 -6.17 -21.03 -48.92
C GLN A 220 -6.96 -19.77 -49.31
N ALA A 221 -7.98 -19.93 -50.16
CA ALA A 221 -8.91 -18.86 -50.49
C ALA A 221 -9.92 -18.68 -49.35
N ARG A 222 -10.11 -17.45 -48.88
CA ARG A 222 -11.00 -17.07 -47.77
C ARG A 222 -11.62 -15.70 -48.01
N GLY A 223 -12.61 -15.29 -47.24
CA GLY A 223 -13.13 -13.92 -47.30
C GLY A 223 -12.13 -12.96 -46.71
N ALA A 224 -11.87 -11.82 -47.34
CA ALA A 224 -10.97 -10.82 -46.78
C ALA A 224 -11.39 -10.42 -45.36
N PHE A 225 -12.68 -10.18 -45.15
CA PHE A 225 -13.23 -9.82 -43.86
C PHE A 225 -13.12 -10.97 -42.86
N SER A 226 -13.62 -12.17 -43.19
CA SER A 226 -13.56 -13.35 -42.34
C SER A 226 -12.12 -13.75 -41.95
N TYR A 227 -11.18 -13.65 -42.90
CA TYR A 227 -9.77 -13.93 -42.65
C TYR A 227 -9.17 -12.97 -41.63
N PHE A 228 -9.29 -11.66 -41.82
CA PHE A 228 -8.72 -10.67 -40.90
C PHE A 228 -9.46 -10.60 -39.57
N LEU A 229 -10.78 -10.85 -39.55
CA LEU A 229 -11.56 -10.98 -38.33
C LEU A 229 -11.03 -12.14 -37.48
N LEU A 230 -10.85 -13.32 -38.09
CA LEU A 230 -10.35 -14.49 -37.39
C LEU A 230 -8.88 -14.32 -36.98
N HIS A 231 -8.07 -13.68 -37.81
CA HIS A 231 -6.68 -13.34 -37.49
C HIS A 231 -6.59 -12.50 -36.20
N ASN A 232 -7.44 -11.48 -36.06
CA ASN A 232 -7.49 -10.64 -34.87
C ASN A 232 -8.00 -11.42 -33.65
N LEU A 233 -9.05 -12.23 -33.81
CA LEU A 233 -9.59 -13.08 -32.75
C LEU A 233 -8.57 -14.12 -32.24
N GLN A 234 -7.77 -14.72 -33.14
CA GLN A 234 -6.73 -15.69 -32.78
C GLN A 234 -5.52 -15.03 -32.11
N LYS A 235 -5.20 -13.79 -32.49
CA LYS A 235 -4.14 -12.98 -31.86
C LYS A 235 -4.55 -12.42 -30.50
N ALA A 236 -5.83 -12.21 -30.27
CA ALA A 236 -6.32 -11.66 -29.03
C ALA A 236 -6.43 -12.70 -27.91
N ASN A 237 -6.04 -12.31 -26.71
CA ASN A 237 -6.08 -13.18 -25.53
C ASN A 237 -7.45 -13.18 -24.83
N GLY A 238 -8.55 -13.23 -25.59
CA GLY A 238 -9.90 -13.52 -25.05
C GLY A 238 -10.78 -12.34 -24.61
N ASN A 239 -10.32 -11.08 -24.65
CA ASN A 239 -11.06 -9.93 -24.10
C ASN A 239 -11.28 -8.77 -25.11
N LEU A 240 -11.62 -9.07 -26.38
CA LEU A 240 -11.98 -7.99 -27.32
C LEU A 240 -13.46 -7.61 -27.19
N THR A 241 -13.74 -6.32 -27.16
CA THR A 241 -15.09 -5.79 -27.43
C THR A 241 -15.42 -5.88 -28.93
N TYR A 242 -16.70 -5.76 -29.29
CA TYR A 242 -17.09 -5.70 -30.70
C TYR A 242 -16.47 -4.50 -31.43
N ARG A 243 -16.33 -3.36 -30.76
CA ARG A 243 -15.70 -2.15 -31.29
C ARG A 243 -14.22 -2.39 -31.59
N GLU A 244 -13.47 -2.92 -30.63
CA GLU A 244 -12.03 -3.18 -30.81
C GLU A 244 -11.78 -4.24 -31.90
N LEU A 245 -12.57 -5.32 -31.89
CA LEU A 245 -12.50 -6.34 -32.92
C LEU A 245 -12.82 -5.75 -34.31
N PHE A 246 -13.83 -4.88 -34.38
CA PHE A 246 -14.21 -4.21 -35.61
C PHE A 246 -13.12 -3.25 -36.09
N GLU A 247 -12.62 -2.35 -35.25
CA GLU A 247 -11.65 -1.32 -35.63
C GLU A 247 -10.34 -1.95 -36.12
N SER A 248 -9.84 -2.96 -35.42
CA SER A 248 -8.65 -3.72 -35.83
C SER A 248 -8.87 -4.48 -37.14
N THR A 249 -10.03 -5.10 -37.32
CA THR A 249 -10.37 -5.82 -38.56
C THR A 249 -10.53 -4.87 -39.73
N ASN A 250 -11.21 -3.75 -39.52
CA ASN A 250 -11.42 -2.70 -40.51
C ASN A 250 -10.08 -2.09 -40.96
N ALA A 251 -9.16 -1.84 -40.04
CA ALA A 251 -7.81 -1.35 -40.36
C ALA A 251 -7.02 -2.33 -41.24
N LEU A 252 -7.05 -3.63 -40.93
CA LEU A 252 -6.36 -4.65 -41.72
C LEU A 252 -6.98 -4.83 -43.11
N VAL A 253 -8.31 -4.91 -43.18
CA VAL A 253 -9.04 -5.05 -44.45
C VAL A 253 -8.74 -3.85 -45.34
N ARG A 254 -8.92 -2.61 -44.86
CA ARG A 254 -8.67 -1.39 -45.65
C ARG A 254 -7.19 -1.19 -46.01
N GLY A 255 -6.27 -1.75 -45.22
CA GLY A 255 -4.84 -1.71 -45.50
C GLY A 255 -4.36 -2.75 -46.51
N LYS A 256 -5.16 -3.80 -46.79
CA LYS A 256 -4.76 -4.93 -47.65
C LYS A 256 -5.67 -5.13 -48.86
N VAL A 257 -6.90 -4.65 -48.79
CA VAL A 257 -7.95 -4.86 -49.79
C VAL A 257 -8.56 -3.51 -50.14
N ASN A 258 -8.43 -3.13 -51.41
CA ASN A 258 -9.00 -1.88 -51.92
C ASN A 258 -10.53 -1.98 -51.97
N ASP A 259 -11.23 -0.86 -51.76
CA ASP A 259 -12.68 -0.73 -51.94
C ASP A 259 -13.52 -1.73 -51.13
N GLN A 260 -13.05 -2.08 -49.92
CA GLN A 260 -13.77 -2.88 -48.94
C GLN A 260 -13.59 -2.28 -47.54
N SER A 261 -14.67 -1.75 -46.98
CA SER A 261 -14.72 -1.13 -45.66
C SER A 261 -15.75 -1.85 -44.79
N PRO A 262 -15.33 -2.78 -43.91
CA PRO A 262 -16.22 -3.43 -42.95
C PRO A 262 -17.11 -2.45 -42.19
N GLN A 263 -18.31 -2.88 -41.79
CA GLN A 263 -19.26 -2.10 -41.00
C GLN A 263 -19.62 -2.80 -39.68
N LEU A 264 -19.84 -2.00 -38.63
CA LEU A 264 -20.38 -2.43 -37.34
C LEU A 264 -21.66 -1.64 -37.06
N GLU A 265 -22.76 -2.34 -36.81
CA GLU A 265 -24.01 -1.73 -36.36
C GLU A 265 -24.38 -2.25 -34.97
N ALA A 266 -24.65 -1.31 -34.05
CA ALA A 266 -25.11 -1.57 -32.69
C ALA A 266 -26.32 -0.66 -32.41
N ARG A 267 -27.49 -1.25 -32.15
CA ARG A 267 -28.77 -0.53 -32.30
C ARG A 267 -29.24 0.31 -31.11
N ASN A 268 -28.97 -0.08 -29.86
CA ASN A 268 -29.65 0.52 -28.71
C ASN A 268 -28.75 1.47 -27.88
N SER A 269 -27.43 1.36 -28.00
CA SER A 269 -26.51 2.38 -27.48
C SER A 269 -25.11 2.26 -28.09
N LEU A 270 -24.34 3.35 -28.09
CA LEU A 270 -22.89 3.31 -28.37
C LEU A 270 -22.15 2.32 -27.46
N ARG A 271 -22.71 2.00 -26.28
CA ARG A 271 -22.16 1.05 -25.30
C ARG A 271 -22.34 -0.42 -25.70
N ASP A 272 -23.25 -0.75 -26.62
CA ASP A 272 -23.46 -2.14 -27.07
C ASP A 272 -22.27 -2.64 -27.92
N ALA A 273 -21.63 -1.73 -28.66
CA ALA A 273 -20.38 -2.01 -29.37
C ALA A 273 -19.19 -2.23 -28.42
N ASP A 274 -19.26 -1.71 -27.20
CA ASP A 274 -18.23 -1.86 -26.16
C ASP A 274 -18.45 -3.12 -25.31
N GLN A 275 -19.44 -3.96 -25.65
CA GLN A 275 -19.61 -5.25 -25.02
C GLN A 275 -18.56 -6.25 -25.50
N PRO A 276 -18.11 -7.19 -24.64
CA PRO A 276 -17.21 -8.27 -25.05
C PRO A 276 -17.79 -9.12 -26.19
N PHE A 277 -16.92 -9.52 -27.13
CA PHE A 277 -17.28 -10.38 -28.25
C PHE A 277 -17.90 -11.69 -27.73
N LEU A 278 -19.06 -12.06 -28.30
CA LEU A 278 -19.92 -13.16 -27.86
C LEU A 278 -20.21 -13.16 -26.34
N GLY A 279 -20.32 -11.97 -25.73
CA GLY A 279 -20.63 -11.84 -24.30
C GLY A 279 -19.50 -12.30 -23.37
N GLY A 280 -18.26 -12.41 -23.88
CA GLY A 280 -17.08 -12.84 -23.14
C GLY A 280 -16.94 -14.36 -23.01
N ALA A 281 -17.64 -15.12 -23.86
CA ALA A 281 -17.65 -16.58 -23.79
C ALA A 281 -16.37 -17.26 -24.33
N ILE A 282 -15.50 -16.50 -24.98
CA ILE A 282 -14.22 -16.97 -25.54
C ILE A 282 -13.20 -17.00 -24.42
N ALA A 283 -12.84 -18.20 -23.94
CA ALA A 283 -11.87 -18.34 -22.86
C ALA A 283 -10.49 -17.73 -23.25
N GLN A 284 -9.82 -17.16 -22.25
CA GLN A 284 -8.45 -16.68 -22.33
C GLN A 284 -7.47 -17.84 -22.58
N ARG A 285 -6.43 -17.62 -23.40
CA ARG A 285 -5.43 -18.66 -23.68
C ARG A 285 -4.34 -18.66 -22.61
N ASP A 286 -3.88 -19.84 -22.20
CA ASP A 286 -2.54 -19.99 -21.61
C ASP A 286 -1.51 -19.69 -22.73
N PRO A 287 -0.62 -18.69 -22.58
CA PRO A 287 0.39 -18.39 -23.58
C PRO A 287 1.35 -19.58 -23.75
N TYR A 288 1.62 -19.97 -25.00
CA TYR A 288 2.59 -21.01 -25.36
C TYR A 288 3.68 -20.43 -26.26
N PHE A 289 4.86 -21.03 -26.23
CA PHE A 289 5.92 -20.73 -27.19
C PHE A 289 5.73 -21.53 -28.47
N THR A 290 6.28 -21.06 -29.58
CA THR A 290 6.41 -21.80 -30.84
C THR A 290 7.87 -22.08 -31.12
N VAL A 291 8.18 -23.31 -31.50
CA VAL A 291 9.49 -23.71 -32.01
C VAL A 291 9.40 -23.89 -33.52
N SER A 292 10.27 -23.21 -34.26
CA SER A 292 10.29 -23.24 -35.73
C SER A 292 11.73 -23.14 -36.24
N HIS A 293 11.94 -23.47 -37.51
CA HIS A 293 13.26 -23.42 -38.13
C HIS A 293 13.51 -22.05 -38.79
N ASP A 294 14.53 -21.34 -38.32
CA ASP A 294 14.98 -20.05 -38.84
C ASP A 294 16.19 -20.22 -39.78
N LYS A 295 16.17 -19.50 -40.90
CA LYS A 295 17.19 -19.62 -41.97
C LYS A 295 18.60 -19.23 -41.51
N GLN A 296 18.72 -18.36 -40.51
CA GLN A 296 20.00 -17.83 -40.03
C GLN A 296 20.49 -18.56 -38.77
N TYR A 297 19.57 -18.97 -37.92
CA TYR A 297 19.87 -19.44 -36.57
C TYR A 297 19.57 -20.93 -36.34
N GLY A 298 19.00 -21.62 -37.33
CA GLY A 298 18.52 -22.99 -37.21
C GLY A 298 17.24 -23.03 -36.38
N TRP A 299 17.04 -24.07 -35.58
CA TRP A 299 15.87 -24.16 -34.71
C TRP A 299 15.87 -23.07 -33.65
N ILE A 300 14.75 -22.35 -33.56
CA ILE A 300 14.52 -21.28 -32.61
C ILE A 300 13.19 -21.47 -31.88
N VAL A 301 13.13 -20.95 -30.66
CA VAL A 301 11.88 -20.68 -29.95
C VAL A 301 11.58 -19.18 -30.03
N ASN A 302 10.32 -18.81 -30.22
CA ASN A 302 9.84 -17.41 -30.19
C ASN A 302 9.83 -16.80 -28.77
N GLY A 303 10.76 -17.19 -27.92
CA GLY A 303 10.95 -16.72 -26.55
C GLY A 303 12.40 -16.33 -26.32
N GLY A 304 12.66 -15.27 -25.57
CA GLY A 304 14.00 -14.72 -25.35
C GLY A 304 14.13 -14.09 -23.96
N ALA A 305 15.20 -13.35 -23.72
CA ALA A 305 15.46 -12.65 -22.47
C ALA A 305 14.31 -11.70 -22.08
N VAL A 306 13.71 -11.00 -23.05
CA VAL A 306 12.55 -10.12 -22.81
C VAL A 306 11.29 -10.89 -22.40
N HIS A 307 11.25 -12.20 -22.67
CA HIS A 307 10.17 -13.11 -22.28
C HIS A 307 10.53 -13.92 -21.02
N GLY A 308 11.60 -13.55 -20.30
CA GLY A 308 12.04 -14.19 -19.06
C GLY A 308 12.92 -15.44 -19.23
N LEU A 309 13.28 -15.85 -20.46
CA LEU A 309 14.21 -16.97 -20.64
C LEU A 309 15.62 -16.57 -20.19
N GLN A 310 16.31 -17.44 -19.45
CA GLN A 310 17.63 -17.17 -18.91
C GLN A 310 18.72 -17.89 -19.71
N GLN A 311 19.93 -17.31 -19.73
CA GLN A 311 21.08 -17.93 -20.39
C GLN A 311 21.39 -19.32 -19.81
N PRO A 312 21.80 -20.30 -20.63
CA PRO A 312 22.06 -21.68 -20.18
C PRO A 312 23.13 -21.82 -19.08
N SER A 313 23.98 -20.80 -18.89
CA SER A 313 24.97 -20.77 -17.80
C SER A 313 24.35 -20.71 -16.41
N LYS A 314 23.07 -20.35 -16.28
CA LYS A 314 22.31 -20.33 -15.02
C LYS A 314 21.48 -21.60 -14.79
N GLY A 315 21.57 -22.57 -15.68
CA GLY A 315 20.80 -23.82 -15.67
C GLY A 315 20.08 -24.05 -17.00
N GLU A 316 19.44 -25.21 -17.15
CA GLU A 316 18.85 -25.62 -18.43
C GLU A 316 17.40 -25.16 -18.58
N THR A 317 17.07 -24.56 -19.72
CA THR A 317 15.67 -24.40 -20.16
C THR A 317 15.32 -25.48 -21.16
N ILE A 318 14.28 -26.26 -20.87
CA ILE A 318 13.79 -27.34 -21.72
C ILE A 318 12.29 -27.11 -21.98
N LEU A 319 11.88 -27.25 -23.24
CA LEU A 319 10.51 -27.12 -23.71
C LEU A 319 10.00 -28.48 -24.21
N ALA A 320 8.75 -28.83 -23.90
CA ALA A 320 8.08 -29.97 -24.51
C ALA A 320 7.45 -29.60 -25.87
N LEU A 321 7.74 -30.45 -26.85
CA LEU A 321 7.28 -30.59 -28.23
C LEU A 321 5.81 -30.96 -28.39
N PHE A 322 4.95 -30.14 -28.99
CA PHE A 322 3.61 -30.56 -29.42
C PHE A 322 3.38 -30.25 -30.89
N PRO A 323 2.65 -31.10 -31.63
CA PRO A 323 2.17 -30.77 -32.97
C PRO A 323 1.44 -29.44 -32.96
N PHE A 324 1.62 -28.62 -34.01
CA PHE A 324 1.01 -27.28 -34.03
C PHE A 324 -0.52 -27.30 -33.89
N GLY A 325 -1.18 -28.36 -34.37
CA GLY A 325 -2.62 -28.56 -34.26
C GLY A 325 -3.13 -29.01 -32.89
N THR A 326 -2.27 -29.28 -31.90
CA THR A 326 -2.70 -29.70 -30.55
C THR A 326 -3.42 -28.57 -29.82
N ASP A 327 -4.60 -28.84 -29.26
CA ASP A 327 -5.39 -27.84 -28.54
C ASP A 327 -4.65 -27.34 -27.29
N VAL A 328 -4.82 -26.07 -26.93
CA VAL A 328 -4.08 -25.47 -25.79
C VAL A 328 -4.32 -26.23 -24.46
N PRO A 329 -5.54 -26.66 -24.11
CA PRO A 329 -5.77 -27.48 -22.90
C PRO A 329 -5.03 -28.82 -22.91
N GLN A 330 -4.71 -29.34 -24.11
CA GLN A 330 -4.02 -30.62 -24.31
C GLN A 330 -2.49 -30.49 -24.23
N LEU A 331 -1.92 -29.27 -24.20
CA LEU A 331 -0.47 -29.02 -24.06
C LEU A 331 0.12 -29.43 -22.69
N ARG A 332 -0.61 -30.21 -21.90
CA ARG A 332 -0.16 -30.79 -20.63
C ARG A 332 -0.16 -32.32 -20.65
N ASP A 333 -0.69 -32.93 -21.70
CA ASP A 333 -0.75 -34.37 -21.86
C ASP A 333 0.63 -34.91 -22.30
N PRO A 334 1.31 -35.72 -21.47
CA PRO A 334 2.60 -36.31 -21.84
C PRO A 334 2.50 -37.27 -23.03
N GLU A 335 1.33 -37.83 -23.34
CA GLU A 335 1.16 -38.74 -24.48
C GLU A 335 1.14 -38.01 -25.82
N LEU A 336 0.80 -36.71 -25.82
CA LEU A 336 0.74 -35.88 -27.02
C LEU A 336 2.06 -35.18 -27.34
N THR A 337 3.10 -35.38 -26.52
CA THR A 337 4.41 -34.77 -26.79
C THR A 337 5.14 -35.50 -27.90
N THR A 338 5.61 -34.76 -28.90
CA THR A 338 6.39 -35.31 -30.02
C THR A 338 7.89 -35.29 -29.75
N GLY A 339 8.38 -34.45 -28.82
CA GLY A 339 9.80 -34.36 -28.50
C GLY A 339 10.12 -33.25 -27.51
N THR A 340 11.37 -32.82 -27.45
CA THR A 340 11.81 -31.72 -26.57
C THR A 340 12.74 -30.76 -27.28
N ALA A 341 12.72 -29.49 -26.90
CA ALA A 341 13.72 -28.50 -27.33
C ALA A 341 14.50 -27.96 -26.12
N LYS A 342 15.82 -28.09 -26.15
CA LYS A 342 16.73 -27.51 -25.16
C LYS A 342 17.22 -26.15 -25.64
N VAL A 343 17.07 -25.11 -24.84
CA VAL A 343 17.61 -23.77 -25.17
C VAL A 343 19.13 -23.78 -25.01
N THR A 344 19.84 -23.47 -26.10
CA THR A 344 21.32 -23.48 -26.16
C THR A 344 21.93 -22.09 -26.18
N GLN A 345 21.16 -21.08 -26.60
CA GLN A 345 21.58 -19.69 -26.59
C GLN A 345 20.34 -18.79 -26.47
N VAL A 346 20.24 -18.03 -25.39
CA VAL A 346 19.18 -17.01 -25.25
C VAL A 346 19.58 -15.75 -25.98
N ARG A 347 18.66 -15.20 -26.77
CA ARG A 347 18.76 -13.84 -27.33
C ARG A 347 17.60 -12.99 -26.83
N GLN A 348 17.48 -11.76 -27.32
CA GLN A 348 16.54 -10.77 -26.81
C GLN A 348 15.08 -11.24 -26.94
N GLN A 349 14.59 -11.44 -28.16
CA GLN A 349 13.20 -11.82 -28.45
C GLN A 349 13.00 -13.30 -28.76
N LEU A 350 14.05 -14.00 -29.21
CA LEU A 350 14.03 -15.42 -29.57
C LEU A 350 15.25 -16.14 -28.99
N SER A 351 15.23 -17.46 -28.92
CA SER A 351 16.35 -18.25 -28.42
C SER A 351 16.64 -19.42 -29.35
N LYS A 352 17.92 -19.75 -29.52
CA LYS A 352 18.29 -20.95 -30.27
C LYS A 352 18.01 -22.19 -29.43
N VAL A 353 17.53 -23.22 -30.09
CA VAL A 353 17.21 -24.49 -29.45
C VAL A 353 17.82 -25.67 -30.21
N GLU A 354 18.07 -26.74 -29.48
CA GLU A 354 18.41 -28.05 -30.02
C GLU A 354 17.22 -28.98 -29.77
N ILE A 355 16.67 -29.56 -30.84
CA ILE A 355 15.52 -30.45 -30.77
C ILE A 355 15.99 -31.90 -30.61
N SER A 356 15.28 -32.67 -29.80
CA SER A 356 15.52 -34.10 -29.57
C SER A 356 14.20 -34.88 -29.55
N GLY A 357 14.24 -36.14 -30.00
CA GLY A 357 13.08 -37.04 -29.97
C GLY A 357 12.13 -36.93 -31.17
N ILE A 358 12.44 -36.12 -32.18
CA ILE A 358 11.63 -35.93 -33.40
C ILE A 358 12.45 -36.37 -34.62
N GLU A 359 11.87 -37.22 -35.48
CA GLU A 359 12.38 -37.41 -36.85
C GLU A 359 11.97 -36.20 -37.69
N ILE A 360 12.92 -35.33 -37.99
CA ILE A 360 12.67 -34.06 -38.70
C ILE A 360 12.52 -34.37 -40.19
N GLU A 361 11.27 -34.48 -40.66
CA GLU A 361 10.97 -34.80 -42.06
C GLU A 361 11.03 -33.57 -43.00
N ALA A 362 10.94 -32.33 -42.48
CA ALA A 362 11.03 -31.09 -43.27
C ALA A 362 11.48 -29.85 -42.47
N GLU A 363 12.27 -28.97 -43.10
CA GLU A 363 12.72 -27.66 -42.56
C GLU A 363 11.60 -26.62 -42.35
N ASN A 364 10.33 -26.96 -42.59
CA ASN A 364 9.16 -26.07 -42.52
C ASN A 364 8.18 -26.38 -41.37
N GLN A 365 8.50 -27.31 -40.47
CA GLN A 365 7.60 -27.67 -39.37
C GLN A 365 7.69 -26.66 -38.21
N THR A 366 6.52 -26.30 -37.65
CA THR A 366 6.39 -25.49 -36.44
C THR A 366 5.73 -26.33 -35.35
N PHE A 367 6.18 -26.17 -34.11
CA PHE A 367 5.65 -26.87 -32.94
C PHE A 367 5.12 -25.87 -31.92
N LYS A 368 4.07 -26.25 -31.19
CA LYS A 368 3.73 -25.61 -29.92
C LYS A 368 4.70 -26.12 -28.85
N ALA A 369 5.08 -25.24 -27.93
CA ALA A 369 6.13 -25.48 -26.96
C ALA A 369 5.76 -24.90 -25.59
N ILE A 370 5.88 -25.73 -24.56
CA ILE A 370 5.66 -25.32 -23.16
C ILE A 370 6.92 -25.61 -22.33
N PRO A 371 7.36 -24.71 -21.45
CA PRO A 371 8.51 -24.98 -20.59
C PRO A 371 8.24 -26.15 -19.64
N ILE A 372 9.16 -27.10 -19.59
CA ILE A 372 9.16 -28.23 -18.64
C ILE A 372 10.38 -28.22 -17.71
N ALA A 373 11.32 -27.30 -17.94
CA ALA A 373 12.40 -26.94 -17.03
C ALA A 373 12.77 -25.47 -17.25
N LEU A 374 12.90 -24.71 -16.15
CA LEU A 374 13.28 -23.30 -16.16
C LEU A 374 14.33 -23.05 -15.05
N PRO A 375 15.45 -22.38 -15.35
CA PRO A 375 16.41 -21.96 -14.33
C PRO A 375 16.01 -20.60 -13.73
N LEU A 376 14.75 -20.50 -13.30
CA LEU A 376 14.22 -19.33 -12.60
C LEU A 376 14.21 -19.58 -11.09
N PRO A 377 14.42 -18.54 -10.27
CA PRO A 377 14.19 -18.67 -8.83
C PRO A 377 12.74 -19.11 -8.61
N ARG A 378 12.57 -20.11 -7.74
CA ARG A 378 11.25 -20.57 -7.34
C ARG A 378 10.79 -19.75 -6.15
N LEU A 379 9.51 -19.40 -6.13
CA LEU A 379 8.88 -18.79 -4.98
C LEU A 379 8.88 -19.81 -3.82
N GLN A 380 9.50 -19.44 -2.71
CA GLN A 380 9.62 -20.31 -1.54
C GLN A 380 8.34 -20.23 -0.70
N VAL A 381 7.62 -21.35 -0.60
CA VAL A 381 6.30 -21.43 0.06
C VAL A 381 6.37 -22.29 1.32
N SER A 382 5.97 -21.72 2.46
CA SER A 382 5.70 -22.47 3.70
C SER A 382 4.26 -22.99 3.69
N PHE A 383 4.05 -24.20 4.19
CA PHE A 383 2.74 -24.84 4.29
C PHE A 383 2.39 -25.06 5.77
N GLU A 384 1.32 -24.42 6.23
CA GLU A 384 0.95 -24.35 7.65
C GLU A 384 -0.54 -24.68 7.85
N GLY A 385 -0.94 -25.01 9.08
CA GLY A 385 -2.35 -25.24 9.44
C GLY A 385 -2.75 -26.72 9.53
N GLU A 386 -4.00 -27.04 9.21
CA GLU A 386 -4.59 -28.38 9.33
C GLU A 386 -3.86 -29.41 8.44
N GLU A 387 -3.34 -30.48 9.05
CA GLU A 387 -2.47 -31.47 8.40
C GLU A 387 -3.09 -32.11 7.15
N THR A 388 -4.41 -32.34 7.17
CA THR A 388 -5.15 -32.90 6.03
C THR A 388 -5.10 -31.99 4.80
N GLY A 389 -5.25 -30.67 4.98
CA GLY A 389 -5.16 -29.69 3.91
C GLY A 389 -3.74 -29.51 3.43
N VAL A 390 -2.76 -29.45 4.34
CA VAL A 390 -1.33 -29.34 4.03
C VAL A 390 -0.87 -30.52 3.17
N GLU A 391 -1.22 -31.75 3.52
CA GLU A 391 -0.80 -32.94 2.76
C GLU A 391 -1.40 -32.95 1.35
N LEU A 392 -2.67 -32.60 1.18
CA LEU A 392 -3.29 -32.46 -0.14
C LEU A 392 -2.59 -31.38 -0.99
N ALA A 393 -2.21 -30.25 -0.39
CA ALA A 393 -1.49 -29.20 -1.09
C ALA A 393 -0.07 -29.65 -1.49
N ARG A 394 0.64 -30.39 -0.63
CA ARG A 394 1.95 -30.99 -0.96
C ARG A 394 1.84 -32.05 -2.05
N GLN A 395 0.75 -32.81 -2.10
CA GLN A 395 0.48 -33.75 -3.19
C GLN A 395 0.20 -33.02 -4.50
N ALA A 396 -0.67 -31.99 -4.47
CA ALA A 396 -0.96 -31.16 -5.64
C ALA A 396 0.31 -30.48 -6.19
N LEU A 397 1.22 -30.01 -5.34
CA LEU A 397 2.49 -29.42 -5.73
C LEU A 397 3.36 -30.36 -6.59
N LYS A 398 3.31 -31.67 -6.34
CA LYS A 398 4.09 -32.67 -7.09
C LYS A 398 3.58 -32.88 -8.51
N THR A 399 2.35 -32.47 -8.82
CA THR A 399 1.69 -32.70 -10.11
C THR A 399 1.17 -31.43 -10.78
N ALA A 400 1.40 -30.25 -10.19
CA ALA A 400 0.87 -28.99 -10.68
C ALA A 400 1.57 -28.45 -11.93
N GLY A 401 2.85 -28.80 -12.11
CA GLY A 401 3.64 -28.40 -13.27
C GLY A 401 3.25 -29.16 -14.55
N PRO A 402 3.75 -28.69 -15.71
CA PRO A 402 3.45 -29.30 -17.00
C PRO A 402 3.87 -30.78 -17.06
N LEU A 403 3.10 -31.57 -17.82
CA LEU A 403 3.24 -33.03 -17.90
C LEU A 403 3.04 -33.76 -16.56
N TYR A 404 2.21 -33.22 -15.67
CA TYR A 404 1.94 -33.73 -14.32
C TYR A 404 3.21 -33.87 -13.46
N ARG A 405 4.18 -32.96 -13.64
CA ARG A 405 5.43 -32.89 -12.88
C ARG A 405 5.34 -31.87 -11.74
N PRO A 406 6.33 -31.82 -10.83
CA PRO A 406 6.38 -30.78 -9.81
C PRO A 406 6.41 -29.38 -10.43
N SER A 407 5.86 -28.40 -9.71
CA SER A 407 5.85 -27.01 -10.15
C SER A 407 7.24 -26.50 -10.57
N LEU A 408 7.27 -25.73 -11.66
CA LEU A 408 8.48 -25.01 -12.09
C LEU A 408 8.69 -23.69 -11.35
N TYR A 409 7.63 -23.15 -10.74
CA TYR A 409 7.58 -21.77 -10.26
C TYR A 409 7.63 -21.64 -8.74
N ILE A 410 7.25 -22.69 -8.01
CA ILE A 410 7.20 -22.67 -6.55
C ILE A 410 7.91 -23.89 -5.94
N SER A 411 8.45 -23.74 -4.74
CA SER A 411 9.04 -24.83 -3.95
C SER A 411 8.58 -24.76 -2.50
N ALA A 412 8.34 -25.93 -1.89
CA ALA A 412 8.01 -26.01 -0.47
C ALA A 412 9.27 -25.90 0.40
N VAL A 413 9.22 -25.08 1.45
CA VAL A 413 10.31 -24.90 2.43
C VAL A 413 9.80 -25.04 3.87
N GLU A 414 10.71 -25.38 4.78
CA GLU A 414 10.41 -25.55 6.22
C GLU A 414 11.17 -24.54 7.11
N ASN A 415 12.23 -23.88 6.60
CA ASN A 415 13.05 -22.94 7.36
C ASN A 415 12.58 -21.48 7.22
N SER A 416 12.63 -20.70 8.31
CA SER A 416 12.01 -19.37 8.40
C SER A 416 12.77 -18.20 7.74
N GLU A 417 14.02 -18.40 7.30
CA GLU A 417 14.86 -17.29 6.80
C GLU A 417 14.70 -17.00 5.29
N GLU A 418 14.06 -17.90 4.54
CA GLU A 418 13.94 -17.82 3.06
C GLU A 418 12.49 -17.92 2.56
N ILE A 419 11.47 -17.72 3.42
CA ILE A 419 10.06 -17.85 3.02
C ILE A 419 9.60 -16.59 2.27
N ASP A 420 9.03 -16.76 1.07
CA ASP A 420 8.42 -15.67 0.30
C ASP A 420 6.90 -15.58 0.55
N ILE A 421 6.22 -16.72 0.67
CA ILE A 421 4.77 -16.86 0.84
C ILE A 421 4.44 -17.98 1.83
N VAL A 422 3.33 -17.83 2.56
CA VAL A 422 2.75 -18.87 3.42
C VAL A 422 1.39 -19.28 2.87
N LEU A 423 1.20 -20.60 2.69
CA LEU A 423 -0.10 -21.22 2.43
C LEU A 423 -0.62 -21.82 3.75
N VAL A 424 -1.74 -21.29 4.24
CA VAL A 424 -2.40 -21.79 5.46
C VAL A 424 -3.64 -22.60 5.09
N ALA A 425 -3.73 -23.81 5.61
CA ALA A 425 -4.94 -24.60 5.65
C ALA A 425 -5.68 -24.34 6.98
N ASP A 426 -6.79 -23.60 6.95
CA ASP A 426 -7.61 -23.32 8.15
C ASP A 426 -9.10 -23.53 7.85
N LYS A 427 -9.82 -24.27 8.71
CA LYS A 427 -11.28 -24.45 8.66
C LYS A 427 -11.79 -24.93 7.29
N GLY A 428 -11.07 -25.84 6.64
CA GLY A 428 -11.41 -26.36 5.32
C GLY A 428 -11.16 -25.41 4.15
N GLN A 429 -10.48 -24.27 4.38
CA GLN A 429 -10.07 -23.32 3.34
C GLN A 429 -8.53 -23.20 3.26
N TYR A 430 -8.05 -22.86 2.08
CA TYR A 430 -6.68 -22.48 1.81
C TYR A 430 -6.56 -20.96 1.69
N ILE A 431 -5.63 -20.39 2.44
CA ILE A 431 -5.37 -18.96 2.52
C ILE A 431 -3.91 -18.72 2.11
N ILE A 432 -3.69 -17.90 1.09
CA ILE A 432 -2.34 -17.49 0.66
C ILE A 432 -2.02 -16.13 1.27
N ARG A 433 -0.93 -16.03 2.02
CA ARG A 433 -0.49 -14.80 2.70
C ARG A 433 1.03 -14.63 2.65
N ARG A 434 1.57 -13.49 3.08
CA ARG A 434 3.03 -13.30 3.20
C ARG A 434 3.53 -13.75 4.58
N PRO A 435 4.83 -14.05 4.74
CA PRO A 435 5.40 -14.29 6.06
C PRO A 435 5.19 -13.08 6.96
N ARG A 436 4.74 -13.31 8.20
CA ARG A 436 4.46 -12.26 9.21
C ARG A 436 3.32 -11.30 8.83
N ASP A 437 2.55 -11.64 7.79
CA ASP A 437 1.32 -10.96 7.42
C ASP A 437 0.19 -11.99 7.41
N ASP A 438 -0.79 -11.82 8.30
CA ASP A 438 -1.91 -12.76 8.42
C ASP A 438 -3.04 -12.48 7.40
N ARG A 439 -2.87 -11.47 6.53
CA ARG A 439 -3.86 -11.11 5.49
C ARG A 439 -3.76 -11.99 4.23
N PRO A 440 -4.88 -12.47 3.70
CA PRO A 440 -4.92 -13.13 2.40
C PRO A 440 -4.50 -12.20 1.25
N LEU A 441 -3.61 -12.64 0.37
CA LEU A 441 -3.23 -11.94 -0.86
C LEU A 441 -4.34 -11.98 -1.93
N VAL A 442 -5.10 -13.08 -1.93
CA VAL A 442 -6.20 -13.42 -2.84
C VAL A 442 -7.33 -14.08 -2.07
N ALA A 443 -8.50 -14.23 -2.68
CA ALA A 443 -9.64 -14.90 -2.05
C ALA A 443 -9.28 -16.32 -1.55
N PRO A 444 -9.75 -16.76 -0.37
CA PRO A 444 -9.57 -18.13 0.09
C PRO A 444 -10.26 -19.15 -0.84
N LEU A 445 -9.77 -20.39 -0.85
CA LEU A 445 -10.38 -21.50 -1.59
C LEU A 445 -10.76 -22.67 -0.68
N PRO A 446 -11.97 -23.26 -0.81
CA PRO A 446 -13.06 -22.84 -1.68
C PRO A 446 -13.69 -21.51 -1.20
N LEU A 447 -14.33 -20.76 -2.12
CA LEU A 447 -14.90 -19.44 -1.81
C LEU A 447 -16.03 -19.49 -0.76
N ASN A 448 -16.75 -20.62 -0.65
CA ASN A 448 -17.83 -20.82 0.31
C ASN A 448 -17.37 -21.76 1.43
N SER A 449 -17.39 -21.30 2.69
CA SER A 449 -17.00 -22.08 3.89
C SER A 449 -18.11 -22.97 4.45
N SER A 450 -19.27 -23.04 3.78
CA SER A 450 -20.44 -23.79 4.22
C SER A 450 -20.29 -25.30 3.97
N HIS A 451 -19.38 -25.94 4.71
CA HIS A 451 -19.19 -27.40 4.82
C HIS A 451 -18.83 -28.16 3.54
N ALA A 452 -17.52 -28.29 3.29
CA ALA A 452 -16.85 -29.48 2.78
C ALA A 452 -15.36 -29.34 3.11
N GLY A 453 -14.72 -30.36 3.71
CA GLY A 453 -13.29 -30.32 4.05
C GLY A 453 -12.39 -30.17 2.81
N TYR A 454 -11.07 -30.23 2.99
CA TYR A 454 -10.11 -30.08 1.89
C TYR A 454 -10.30 -31.13 0.79
N THR A 455 -10.32 -30.67 -0.47
CA THR A 455 -10.38 -31.54 -1.66
C THR A 455 -9.09 -31.44 -2.47
N GLY A 456 -8.76 -32.49 -3.23
CA GLY A 456 -7.59 -32.47 -4.13
C GLY A 456 -7.73 -31.44 -5.27
N ASP A 457 -8.95 -31.14 -5.69
CA ASP A 457 -9.22 -30.12 -6.72
C ASP A 457 -8.96 -28.70 -6.19
N ASP A 458 -9.42 -28.39 -4.97
CA ASP A 458 -9.14 -27.10 -4.34
C ASP A 458 -7.66 -26.93 -4.00
N ALA A 459 -6.99 -28.01 -3.58
CA ALA A 459 -5.55 -28.05 -3.39
C ALA A 459 -4.80 -27.74 -4.71
N LEU A 460 -5.22 -28.32 -5.84
CA LEU A 460 -4.63 -28.03 -7.14
C LEU A 460 -4.89 -26.59 -7.58
N LYS A 461 -6.10 -26.06 -7.36
CA LYS A 461 -6.43 -24.65 -7.66
C LYS A 461 -5.57 -23.69 -6.85
N VAL A 462 -5.36 -23.93 -5.56
CA VAL A 462 -4.55 -23.02 -4.74
C VAL A 462 -3.05 -23.08 -5.09
N ILE A 463 -2.52 -24.26 -5.44
CA ILE A 463 -1.16 -24.37 -5.97
C ILE A 463 -1.02 -23.59 -7.28
N ARG A 464 -2.01 -23.66 -8.20
CA ARG A 464 -1.99 -22.86 -9.43
C ARG A 464 -2.06 -21.36 -9.17
N ARG A 465 -2.76 -20.91 -8.13
CA ARG A 465 -2.74 -19.50 -7.69
C ARG A 465 -1.35 -19.09 -7.21
N LEU A 466 -0.63 -19.96 -6.49
CA LEU A 466 0.76 -19.69 -6.11
C LEU A 466 1.70 -19.60 -7.33
N GLU A 467 1.53 -20.47 -8.33
CA GLU A 467 2.29 -20.36 -9.59
C GLU A 467 1.98 -19.06 -10.36
N HIS A 468 0.73 -18.60 -10.31
CA HIS A 468 0.30 -17.33 -10.89
C HIS A 468 1.00 -16.15 -10.22
N ILE A 469 1.02 -16.13 -8.88
CA ILE A 469 1.74 -15.11 -8.11
C ILE A 469 3.25 -15.17 -8.43
N ALA A 470 3.84 -16.35 -8.53
CA ALA A 470 5.25 -16.50 -8.88
C ALA A 470 5.57 -15.96 -10.29
N ARG A 471 4.71 -16.19 -11.29
CA ARG A 471 4.87 -15.59 -12.63
C ARG A 471 4.77 -14.07 -12.60
N TRP A 472 3.82 -13.53 -11.84
CA TRP A 472 3.70 -12.08 -11.63
C TRP A 472 5.00 -11.50 -11.05
N THR A 473 5.55 -12.14 -10.01
CA THR A 473 6.82 -11.74 -9.39
C THR A 473 7.97 -11.81 -10.38
N ASN A 474 8.07 -12.87 -11.18
CA ASN A 474 9.10 -12.98 -12.21
C ASN A 474 9.02 -11.85 -13.26
N THR A 475 7.81 -11.46 -13.68
CA THR A 475 7.62 -10.32 -14.59
C THR A 475 7.99 -9.00 -13.91
N LEU A 476 7.67 -8.85 -12.62
CA LEU A 476 8.07 -7.68 -11.82
C LEU A 476 9.60 -7.60 -11.62
N GLU A 477 10.30 -8.72 -11.51
CA GLU A 477 11.76 -8.77 -11.33
C GLU A 477 12.52 -8.76 -12.67
N LEU A 478 11.81 -8.92 -13.79
CA LEU A 478 12.38 -8.86 -15.12
C LEU A 478 13.10 -7.51 -15.32
N SER A 479 14.41 -7.59 -15.52
CA SER A 479 15.28 -6.42 -15.63
C SER A 479 16.33 -6.61 -16.73
N SER A 480 16.61 -5.52 -17.45
CA SER A 480 17.65 -5.51 -18.47
C SER A 480 19.06 -5.61 -17.85
N PRO A 481 20.01 -6.35 -18.46
CA PRO A 481 21.38 -6.45 -17.98
C PRO A 481 22.08 -5.08 -17.92
N ALA A 482 23.01 -4.93 -16.96
CA ALA A 482 23.83 -3.71 -16.83
C ALA A 482 24.70 -3.41 -18.07
N ALA A 483 24.95 -4.41 -18.92
CA ALA A 483 25.74 -4.31 -20.14
C ALA A 483 24.92 -3.97 -21.41
N SER A 484 23.64 -3.62 -21.27
CA SER A 484 22.79 -3.27 -22.42
C SER A 484 23.32 -2.06 -23.19
N GLY A 485 23.28 -2.13 -24.52
CA GLY A 485 23.63 -1.01 -25.40
C GLY A 485 22.57 0.10 -25.45
N LEU A 486 21.35 -0.15 -24.94
CA LEU A 486 20.32 0.87 -24.76
C LEU A 486 20.48 1.55 -23.40
N ARG A 487 20.52 2.88 -23.40
CA ARG A 487 20.63 3.69 -22.18
C ARG A 487 19.24 4.11 -21.69
N PRO A 488 19.05 4.32 -20.39
CA PRO A 488 17.80 4.86 -19.86
C PRO A 488 17.37 6.19 -20.52
N SER A 489 18.28 7.00 -21.05
CA SER A 489 17.95 8.23 -21.78
C SER A 489 17.42 8.01 -23.21
N ASP A 490 17.56 6.82 -23.77
CA ASP A 490 17.24 6.53 -25.17
C ASP A 490 15.72 6.43 -25.43
N VAL A 491 14.93 6.22 -24.38
CA VAL A 491 13.46 6.25 -24.43
C VAL A 491 12.92 7.06 -23.24
N LYS A 492 11.94 7.93 -23.49
CA LYS A 492 11.22 8.68 -22.46
C LYS A 492 9.83 8.10 -22.30
N MET A 493 9.40 7.89 -21.05
CA MET A 493 8.04 7.48 -20.69
C MET A 493 7.45 8.57 -19.82
N GLU A 494 6.38 9.19 -20.30
CA GLU A 494 5.67 10.29 -19.66
C GLU A 494 4.23 9.91 -19.39
N PHE A 495 3.72 10.29 -18.23
CA PHE A 495 2.31 10.16 -17.88
C PHE A 495 1.66 11.53 -18.01
N VAL A 496 0.63 11.61 -18.85
CA VAL A 496 -0.15 12.82 -19.08
C VAL A 496 -1.49 12.68 -18.36
N LEU A 497 -1.77 13.58 -17.42
CA LEU A 497 -3.02 13.59 -16.66
C LEU A 497 -4.12 14.31 -17.45
N PHE A 498 -5.36 13.81 -17.39
CA PHE A 498 -6.49 14.34 -18.18
C PHE A 498 -6.85 15.78 -17.79
N ASP A 499 -6.91 16.09 -16.50
CA ASP A 499 -7.42 17.39 -16.02
C ASP A 499 -6.45 18.56 -16.20
N THR A 500 -5.14 18.29 -16.15
CA THR A 500 -4.09 19.33 -16.17
C THR A 500 -3.29 19.36 -17.46
N GLU A 501 -3.41 18.33 -18.31
CA GLU A 501 -2.52 18.04 -19.44
C GLU A 501 -1.02 18.09 -19.09
N THR A 502 -0.66 17.99 -17.80
CA THR A 502 0.73 18.02 -17.36
C THR A 502 1.37 16.64 -17.54
N ALA A 503 2.53 16.62 -18.19
CA ALA A 503 3.35 15.42 -18.35
C ALA A 503 4.30 15.26 -17.14
N SER A 504 4.31 14.06 -16.53
CA SER A 504 5.21 13.69 -15.44
C SER A 504 6.14 12.54 -15.87
N THR A 505 7.40 12.59 -15.41
CA THR A 505 8.40 11.52 -15.57
C THR A 505 8.82 10.93 -14.22
N ALA A 506 8.06 11.19 -13.16
CA ALA A 506 8.38 10.72 -11.82
C ALA A 506 8.41 9.18 -11.76
N SER A 507 9.34 8.63 -10.97
CA SER A 507 9.45 7.18 -10.75
C SER A 507 8.34 6.62 -9.85
N ALA A 508 7.64 7.50 -9.13
CA ALA A 508 6.44 7.18 -8.40
C ALA A 508 5.48 8.37 -8.40
N MET A 509 4.17 8.12 -8.49
CA MET A 509 3.12 9.12 -8.45
C MET A 509 2.00 8.69 -7.52
N ARG A 510 1.34 9.67 -6.90
CA ARG A 510 0.13 9.46 -6.09
C ARG A 510 -0.95 10.37 -6.63
N LEU A 511 -2.07 9.78 -7.05
CA LEU A 511 -3.16 10.47 -7.74
C LEU A 511 -4.45 10.27 -6.95
N GLU A 512 -5.18 11.35 -6.67
CA GLU A 512 -6.40 11.31 -5.87
C GLU A 512 -7.65 11.42 -6.75
N TYR A 513 -8.74 10.81 -6.31
CA TYR A 513 -10.05 10.99 -6.94
C TYR A 513 -10.53 12.43 -6.76
N GLU A 514 -11.08 13.00 -7.84
CA GLU A 514 -11.64 14.35 -7.81
C GLU A 514 -13.15 14.32 -7.58
N LYS A 515 -13.68 15.28 -6.82
CA LYS A 515 -15.13 15.47 -6.70
C LYS A 515 -15.67 16.34 -7.84
N TYR A 516 -16.58 15.80 -8.63
CA TYR A 516 -17.34 16.52 -9.66
C TYR A 516 -18.84 16.31 -9.43
N ASN A 517 -19.62 17.39 -9.29
CA ASN A 517 -21.06 17.34 -9.00
C ASN A 517 -21.48 16.48 -7.78
N GLY A 518 -20.56 16.26 -6.83
CA GLY A 518 -20.79 15.43 -5.64
C GLY A 518 -20.41 13.96 -5.78
N GLU A 519 -20.06 13.49 -6.99
CA GLU A 519 -19.54 12.16 -7.25
C GLU A 519 -18.00 12.16 -7.29
N LEU A 520 -17.39 11.07 -6.85
CA LEU A 520 -15.94 10.86 -6.91
C LEU A 520 -15.58 10.29 -8.29
N VAL A 521 -14.78 11.02 -9.06
CA VAL A 521 -14.27 10.64 -10.38
C VAL A 521 -12.82 10.15 -10.22
N PRO A 522 -12.46 8.98 -10.77
CA PRO A 522 -11.09 8.46 -10.71
C PRO A 522 -10.13 9.36 -11.51
N PRO A 523 -8.84 9.40 -11.16
CA PRO A 523 -7.84 10.08 -11.98
C PRO A 523 -7.64 9.32 -13.30
N THR A 524 -7.73 10.05 -14.41
CA THR A 524 -7.56 9.52 -15.77
C THR A 524 -6.19 9.94 -16.32
N LEU A 525 -5.44 9.01 -16.91
CA LEU A 525 -4.15 9.30 -17.52
C LEU A 525 -3.90 8.55 -18.82
N LYS A 526 -2.96 9.02 -19.62
CA LYS A 526 -2.39 8.27 -20.76
C LYS A 526 -0.87 8.28 -20.67
N ILE A 527 -0.22 7.38 -21.41
CA ILE A 527 1.24 7.37 -21.54
C ILE A 527 1.66 7.97 -22.88
N ARG A 528 2.73 8.75 -22.86
CA ARG A 528 3.48 9.21 -24.03
C ARG A 528 4.86 8.58 -24.02
N LEU A 529 5.23 7.92 -25.11
CA LEU A 529 6.56 7.36 -25.31
C LEU A 529 7.30 8.15 -26.40
N THR A 530 8.52 8.57 -26.10
CA THR A 530 9.39 9.27 -27.06
C THR A 530 10.68 8.49 -27.26
N ASN A 531 11.01 8.15 -28.51
CA ASN A 531 12.30 7.55 -28.85
C ASN A 531 13.35 8.66 -29.05
N SER A 532 14.23 8.83 -28.05
CA SER A 532 15.33 9.81 -28.09
C SER A 532 16.63 9.24 -28.66
N SER A 533 16.60 7.98 -29.10
CA SER A 533 17.74 7.30 -29.71
C SER A 533 17.82 7.55 -31.22
N GLN A 534 18.93 7.11 -31.83
CA GLN A 534 19.13 7.12 -33.28
C GLN A 534 18.71 5.80 -33.95
N ARG A 535 18.07 4.89 -33.21
CA ARG A 535 17.68 3.55 -33.67
C ARG A 535 16.17 3.41 -33.63
N THR A 536 15.61 2.56 -34.49
CA THR A 536 14.22 2.12 -34.35
C THR A 536 14.08 1.27 -33.09
N LEU A 537 13.07 1.55 -32.27
CA LEU A 537 12.78 0.85 -31.02
C LEU A 537 11.39 0.22 -31.07
N TYR A 538 11.23 -0.89 -30.35
CA TYR A 538 9.96 -1.57 -30.12
C TYR A 538 9.70 -1.55 -28.62
N CYS A 539 8.57 -0.98 -28.21
CA CYS A 539 8.25 -0.70 -26.81
C CYS A 539 6.95 -1.40 -26.39
N ALA A 540 6.97 -2.10 -25.26
CA ALA A 540 5.77 -2.61 -24.60
C ALA A 540 5.63 -1.96 -23.21
N VAL A 541 4.42 -1.55 -22.85
CA VAL A 541 4.11 -1.06 -21.50
C VAL A 541 3.15 -2.04 -20.85
N LEU A 542 3.60 -2.66 -19.77
CA LEU A 542 2.81 -3.61 -18.98
C LEU A 542 2.34 -2.93 -17.70
N ASP A 543 1.07 -3.08 -17.37
CA ASP A 543 0.50 -2.76 -16.06
C ASP A 543 0.48 -4.02 -15.18
N LEU A 544 1.20 -3.97 -14.06
CA LEU A 544 1.24 -5.00 -13.03
C LEU A 544 0.44 -4.52 -11.82
N ALA A 545 -0.84 -4.88 -11.77
CA ALA A 545 -1.79 -4.46 -10.74
C ALA A 545 -1.73 -5.32 -9.45
N GLU A 546 -2.23 -4.81 -8.32
CA GLU A 546 -2.21 -5.52 -7.02
C GLU A 546 -3.04 -6.82 -6.97
N ASN A 547 -3.93 -7.05 -7.93
CA ASN A 547 -4.69 -8.30 -8.08
C ASN A 547 -3.91 -9.39 -8.85
N PHE A 548 -2.60 -9.20 -9.08
CA PHE A 548 -1.72 -10.10 -9.82
C PHE A 548 -2.04 -10.24 -11.31
N SER A 549 -2.79 -9.30 -11.91
CA SER A 549 -2.89 -9.21 -13.36
C SER A 549 -1.64 -8.57 -13.98
N VAL A 550 -1.35 -8.96 -15.23
CA VAL A 550 -0.39 -8.27 -16.10
C VAL A 550 -1.10 -8.03 -17.43
N ASN A 551 -1.26 -6.78 -17.83
CA ASN A 551 -1.91 -6.41 -19.09
C ASN A 551 -1.19 -5.24 -19.77
N ASN A 552 -1.51 -4.93 -21.04
CA ASN A 552 -1.06 -3.70 -21.70
C ASN A 552 -2.28 -2.78 -21.92
N PRO A 553 -2.56 -1.84 -21.01
CA PRO A 553 -3.81 -1.10 -21.05
C PRO A 553 -3.71 0.13 -21.97
N PHE A 554 -2.54 0.47 -22.52
CA PHE A 554 -2.34 1.72 -23.29
C PHE A 554 -2.34 1.56 -24.80
N PHE A 555 -2.00 0.37 -25.31
CA PHE A 555 -1.81 0.14 -26.73
C PHE A 555 -2.46 -1.16 -27.16
N ASP A 556 -3.17 -1.15 -28.29
CA ASP A 556 -3.89 -2.32 -28.81
C ASP A 556 -2.94 -3.42 -29.36
N SER A 557 -1.70 -3.05 -29.68
CA SER A 557 -0.64 -3.95 -30.11
C SER A 557 0.29 -4.34 -28.95
N SER A 558 0.79 -5.58 -28.94
CA SER A 558 1.75 -6.09 -27.96
C SER A 558 3.00 -5.21 -27.81
N THR A 559 3.46 -4.60 -28.91
CA THR A 559 4.56 -3.64 -28.93
C THR A 559 4.26 -2.50 -29.91
N VAL A 560 4.68 -1.29 -29.56
CA VAL A 560 4.64 -0.13 -30.46
C VAL A 560 6.01 0.08 -31.08
N LYS A 561 6.05 0.22 -32.41
CA LYS A 561 7.26 0.56 -33.17
C LYS A 561 7.47 2.07 -33.18
N LEU A 562 8.64 2.53 -32.75
CA LEU A 562 9.04 3.93 -32.70
C LEU A 562 10.31 4.16 -33.52
N GLU A 563 10.20 4.93 -34.60
CA GLU A 563 11.37 5.39 -35.34
C GLU A 563 12.20 6.41 -34.53
N ALA A 564 13.44 6.66 -34.93
CA ALA A 564 14.31 7.62 -34.25
C ALA A 564 13.65 9.01 -34.20
N GLY A 565 13.53 9.59 -33.00
CA GLY A 565 12.86 10.87 -32.77
C GLY A 565 11.33 10.83 -32.79
N ALA A 566 10.70 9.67 -33.03
CA ALA A 566 9.26 9.54 -33.06
C ALA A 566 8.64 9.50 -31.65
N GLU A 567 7.38 9.92 -31.58
CA GLU A 567 6.55 9.90 -30.38
C GLU A 567 5.24 9.16 -30.66
N VAL A 568 4.74 8.46 -29.65
CA VAL A 568 3.39 7.87 -29.66
C VAL A 568 2.71 8.14 -28.32
N GLU A 569 1.40 8.31 -28.36
CA GLU A 569 0.54 8.37 -27.17
C GLU A 569 -0.38 7.15 -27.12
N GLY A 570 -0.56 6.61 -25.93
CA GLY A 570 -1.53 5.56 -25.66
C GLY A 570 -2.94 6.11 -25.43
N ARG A 571 -3.89 5.19 -25.24
CA ARG A 571 -5.26 5.53 -24.84
C ARG A 571 -5.33 6.04 -23.40
N TRP A 572 -6.40 6.78 -23.10
CA TRP A 572 -6.73 7.18 -21.75
C TRP A 572 -7.19 5.98 -20.93
N ILE A 573 -6.71 5.88 -19.70
CA ILE A 573 -7.12 4.86 -18.73
C ILE A 573 -7.52 5.54 -17.42
N ASP A 574 -8.55 5.00 -16.79
CA ASP A 574 -8.97 5.39 -15.45
C ASP A 574 -8.26 4.53 -14.42
N LEU A 575 -7.65 5.15 -13.41
CA LEU A 575 -7.06 4.40 -12.31
C LEU A 575 -8.08 4.25 -11.18
N VAL A 576 -8.62 3.04 -11.06
CA VAL A 576 -9.76 2.76 -10.19
C VAL A 576 -9.33 1.93 -8.98
N VAL A 577 -9.67 2.41 -7.78
CA VAL A 577 -9.72 1.60 -6.55
C VAL A 577 -10.99 0.74 -6.60
N PRO A 578 -10.89 -0.61 -6.70
CA PRO A 578 -12.04 -1.51 -6.82
C PRO A 578 -13.06 -1.31 -5.69
N ASP A 579 -14.37 -1.35 -6.02
CA ASP A 579 -15.46 -1.12 -5.06
C ASP A 579 -15.45 -2.17 -3.92
N GLU A 580 -15.05 -3.40 -4.22
CA GLU A 580 -14.92 -4.48 -3.24
C GLU A 580 -13.85 -4.18 -2.19
N LEU A 581 -12.78 -3.47 -2.57
CA LEU A 581 -11.72 -3.04 -1.66
C LEU A 581 -12.12 -1.75 -0.93
N TRP A 582 -12.70 -0.79 -1.66
CA TRP A 582 -13.14 0.49 -1.09
C TRP A 582 -14.20 0.33 0.00
N SER A 583 -15.16 -0.60 -0.19
CA SER A 583 -16.18 -0.94 0.81
C SER A 583 -15.62 -1.66 2.05
N GLN A 584 -14.40 -2.22 1.96
CA GLN A 584 -13.64 -2.76 3.10
C GLN A 584 -12.75 -1.70 3.78
N GLY A 585 -12.79 -0.46 3.29
CA GLY A 585 -12.03 0.66 3.83
C GLY A 585 -10.65 0.85 3.20
N ILE A 586 -10.30 0.08 2.16
CA ILE A 586 -9.06 0.27 1.40
C ILE A 586 -9.25 1.47 0.49
N THR A 587 -8.52 2.54 0.75
CA THR A 587 -8.64 3.79 -0.03
C THR A 587 -7.55 3.95 -1.06
N GLU A 588 -6.56 3.05 -1.09
CA GLU A 588 -5.43 3.11 -2.00
C GLU A 588 -5.32 1.85 -2.86
N TYR A 589 -4.90 2.02 -4.12
CA TYR A 589 -4.61 0.92 -5.03
C TYR A 589 -3.35 1.24 -5.84
N LYS A 590 -2.39 0.31 -5.90
CA LYS A 590 -1.09 0.53 -6.54
C LYS A 590 -0.91 -0.28 -7.83
N ASP A 591 -0.60 0.43 -8.90
CA ASP A 591 -0.28 -0.14 -10.20
C ASP A 591 1.21 0.10 -10.52
N ILE A 592 1.88 -0.91 -11.07
CA ILE A 592 3.28 -0.79 -11.51
C ILE A 592 3.32 -0.87 -13.03
N PHE A 593 3.64 0.25 -13.66
CA PHE A 593 3.83 0.31 -15.11
C PHE A 593 5.27 -0.01 -15.47
N LYS A 594 5.47 -1.13 -16.14
CA LYS A 594 6.77 -1.60 -16.63
C LYS A 594 6.90 -1.42 -18.14
N LEU A 595 7.88 -0.61 -18.54
CA LEU A 595 8.28 -0.45 -19.93
C LEU A 595 9.39 -1.45 -20.27
N ILE A 596 9.19 -2.21 -21.35
CA ILE A 596 10.19 -3.09 -21.97
C ILE A 596 10.50 -2.52 -23.36
N VAL A 597 11.78 -2.23 -23.64
CA VAL A 597 12.24 -1.67 -24.92
C VAL A 597 13.28 -2.56 -25.56
N ASN A 598 13.13 -2.80 -26.85
CA ASN A 598 14.03 -3.61 -27.66
C ASN A 598 14.33 -2.94 -29.00
N THR A 599 15.46 -3.28 -29.62
CA THR A 599 15.82 -2.85 -30.99
C THR A 599 15.19 -3.72 -32.07
N GLN A 600 14.54 -4.83 -31.70
CA GLN A 600 13.81 -5.74 -32.59
C GLN A 600 12.40 -6.00 -32.05
N GLU A 601 11.46 -6.31 -32.96
CA GLU A 601 10.08 -6.62 -32.62
C GLU A 601 9.97 -7.87 -31.73
N PHE A 602 9.06 -7.85 -30.75
CA PHE A 602 8.82 -8.97 -29.84
C PHE A 602 7.34 -9.03 -29.42
N ASP A 603 6.92 -10.14 -28.81
CA ASP A 603 5.53 -10.34 -28.42
C ASP A 603 5.35 -10.29 -26.89
N ALA A 604 5.02 -9.11 -26.38
CA ALA A 604 4.81 -8.90 -24.95
C ALA A 604 3.59 -9.66 -24.38
N ARG A 605 2.66 -10.15 -25.22
CA ARG A 605 1.45 -10.87 -24.76
C ARG A 605 1.79 -12.18 -24.05
N ILE A 606 2.98 -12.73 -24.28
CA ILE A 606 3.49 -13.92 -23.58
C ILE A 606 3.63 -13.66 -22.05
N LEU A 607 3.74 -12.40 -21.64
CA LEU A 607 3.86 -11.97 -20.24
C LEU A 607 2.52 -11.62 -19.58
N GLU A 608 1.43 -11.55 -20.36
CA GLU A 608 0.11 -11.18 -19.86
C GLU A 608 -0.53 -12.31 -19.06
N GLN A 609 -1.28 -11.95 -18.02
CA GLN A 609 -2.06 -12.88 -17.20
C GLN A 609 -3.22 -12.16 -16.50
N ASP A 610 -4.26 -12.92 -16.17
CA ASP A 610 -5.48 -12.37 -15.56
C ASP A 610 -5.35 -11.98 -14.10
N ALA A 611 -6.33 -11.20 -13.65
CA ALA A 611 -6.55 -10.89 -12.25
C ALA A 611 -6.93 -12.15 -11.47
N LEU A 612 -6.40 -12.28 -10.26
CA LEU A 612 -6.91 -13.22 -9.26
C LEU A 612 -8.02 -12.56 -8.43
N ASP A 613 -8.97 -13.39 -7.99
CA ASP A 613 -10.07 -12.93 -7.14
C ASP A 613 -9.56 -12.26 -5.87
N LEU A 614 -10.17 -11.14 -5.52
CA LEU A 614 -9.86 -10.37 -4.33
C LEU A 614 -10.55 -10.98 -3.09
N PRO A 615 -9.89 -10.99 -1.92
CA PRO A 615 -10.50 -11.54 -0.71
C PRO A 615 -11.72 -10.72 -0.28
N THR A 616 -12.82 -11.42 -0.01
CA THR A 616 -14.06 -10.86 0.55
C THR A 616 -14.32 -11.51 1.92
N ARG A 617 -13.92 -10.80 2.99
CA ARG A 617 -14.09 -11.09 4.44
C ARG A 617 -13.69 -12.49 4.98
N SER A 618 -12.70 -12.51 5.87
CA SER A 618 -12.80 -13.12 7.22
C SER A 618 -11.89 -12.37 8.20
N LEU A 619 -12.42 -12.10 9.40
CA LEU A 619 -11.74 -11.53 10.56
C LEU A 619 -10.85 -12.58 11.24
N GLY A 620 -9.63 -12.17 11.61
CA GLY A 620 -8.66 -12.91 12.40
C GLY A 620 -7.47 -12.01 12.71
N ASP A 621 -7.02 -12.04 13.96
CA ASP A 621 -6.17 -11.03 14.59
C ASP A 621 -4.74 -10.89 14.03
N THR A 622 -4.25 -9.66 14.20
CA THR A 622 -2.84 -9.29 14.44
C THR A 622 -1.91 -8.96 13.26
N TYR A 623 -1.08 -7.95 13.53
CA TYR A 623 0.20 -7.59 12.92
C TYR A 623 0.27 -6.69 11.69
N GLN A 624 1.41 -5.99 11.68
CA GLN A 624 1.70 -4.68 11.12
C GLN A 624 3.11 -4.76 10.47
N SER A 625 3.30 -3.95 9.42
CA SER A 625 4.58 -3.51 8.80
C SER A 625 5.17 -4.29 7.60
N LEU A 626 5.15 -3.60 6.46
CA LEU A 626 6.03 -3.67 5.27
C LEU A 626 6.58 -2.21 5.15
N PHE A 627 7.79 -1.84 4.73
CA PHE A 627 8.66 -2.24 3.63
C PHE A 627 10.09 -1.79 3.99
N ASN A 628 11.02 -2.72 4.22
CA ASN A 628 12.45 -2.39 4.22
C ASN A 628 13.26 -3.61 3.77
N SER A 629 13.30 -3.83 2.46
CA SER A 629 14.32 -4.67 1.84
C SER A 629 14.54 -4.25 0.38
N LYS A 630 15.02 -3.02 0.17
CA LYS A 630 15.96 -2.79 -0.93
C LYS A 630 17.33 -3.19 -0.43
N SER A 631 17.67 -4.47 -0.61
CA SER A 631 19.09 -4.85 -0.61
C SER A 631 19.70 -4.22 -1.86
N ASN A 632 20.54 -3.22 -1.64
CA ASN A 632 21.52 -2.76 -2.60
C ASN A 632 22.46 -3.93 -2.92
N THR A 633 22.25 -4.64 -4.02
CA THR A 633 23.34 -5.33 -4.69
C THR A 633 23.83 -4.45 -5.84
N ARG A 634 24.66 -3.46 -5.47
CA ARG A 634 25.65 -2.92 -6.41
C ARG A 634 26.70 -4.01 -6.62
N ASP A 635 26.44 -4.91 -7.56
CA ASP A 635 27.52 -5.74 -8.09
C ASP A 635 28.35 -4.88 -9.04
N ALA A 636 29.37 -4.25 -8.48
CA ALA A 636 30.46 -3.65 -9.24
C ALA A 636 31.30 -4.78 -9.86
N VAL A 637 30.86 -5.28 -11.02
CA VAL A 637 31.66 -6.18 -11.85
C VAL A 637 32.31 -5.38 -12.97
N ALA A 638 33.62 -5.23 -12.92
CA ALA A 638 34.41 -4.75 -14.05
C ALA A 638 34.40 -5.81 -15.16
N SER A 639 33.62 -5.61 -16.23
CA SER A 639 33.63 -6.52 -17.38
C SER A 639 34.46 -5.98 -18.55
N ARG A 640 35.48 -6.78 -18.86
CA ARG A 640 36.30 -6.80 -20.08
C ARG A 640 35.47 -6.66 -21.36
N ARG A 641 36.03 -5.96 -22.35
CA ARG A 641 35.53 -5.90 -23.74
C ARG A 641 35.31 -7.32 -24.30
N GLY A 642 34.05 -7.65 -24.58
CA GLY A 642 33.62 -8.83 -25.33
C GLY A 642 32.23 -8.56 -25.90
N ARG A 643 32.02 -8.89 -27.18
CA ARG A 643 30.88 -8.53 -28.06
C ARG A 643 29.51 -8.41 -27.37
N SER A 644 28.85 -7.25 -27.56
CA SER A 644 27.49 -6.94 -27.09
C SER A 644 26.44 -7.77 -27.83
N TYR A 645 25.61 -8.50 -27.09
CA TYR A 645 24.49 -9.27 -27.65
C TYR A 645 23.12 -8.90 -27.04
N ASP A 646 23.04 -7.99 -26.05
CA ASP A 646 21.82 -7.75 -25.25
C ASP A 646 21.36 -6.28 -25.25
N ASP A 647 20.89 -5.75 -26.39
CA ASP A 647 20.41 -4.36 -26.54
C ASP A 647 18.89 -4.24 -26.24
N TRP A 648 18.49 -4.49 -24.99
CA TRP A 648 17.13 -4.27 -24.48
C TRP A 648 17.15 -3.53 -23.12
N LEU A 649 16.07 -2.85 -22.76
CA LEU A 649 15.98 -2.00 -21.57
C LEU A 649 14.65 -2.22 -20.84
N THR A 650 14.67 -2.18 -19.50
CA THR A 650 13.46 -2.11 -18.67
C THR A 650 13.40 -0.81 -17.85
N LYS A 651 12.21 -0.24 -17.69
CA LYS A 651 11.93 0.85 -16.73
C LYS A 651 10.63 0.58 -15.99
N GLU A 652 10.50 1.10 -14.78
CA GLU A 652 9.30 0.97 -13.96
C GLU A 652 8.86 2.32 -13.37
N VAL A 653 7.55 2.53 -13.27
CA VAL A 653 6.93 3.65 -12.56
C VAL A 653 5.77 3.10 -11.73
N ALA A 654 5.74 3.44 -10.44
CA ALA A 654 4.65 3.05 -9.56
C ALA A 654 3.62 4.18 -9.41
N ILE A 655 2.33 3.88 -9.57
CA ILE A 655 1.25 4.84 -9.36
C ILE A 655 0.33 4.34 -8.26
N THR A 656 -0.01 5.22 -7.32
CA THR A 656 -0.96 4.93 -6.25
C THR A 656 -2.19 5.81 -6.40
N SER A 657 -3.35 5.19 -6.62
CA SER A 657 -4.65 5.84 -6.77
C SER A 657 -5.36 5.90 -5.43
N VAL A 658 -5.96 7.05 -5.09
CA VAL A 658 -6.51 7.31 -3.75
C VAL A 658 -7.98 7.71 -3.85
N ARG A 659 -8.87 6.87 -3.33
CA ARG A 659 -10.32 7.11 -3.27
C ARG A 659 -10.75 7.39 -1.82
N PRO A 660 -11.07 8.65 -1.45
CA PRO A 660 -11.47 9.00 -0.09
C PRO A 660 -12.77 8.30 0.36
N GLN A 661 -12.96 8.16 1.67
CA GLN A 661 -14.21 7.67 2.26
C GLN A 661 -15.33 8.73 2.17
N ALA A 662 -16.58 8.27 2.18
CA ALA A 662 -17.74 9.15 2.21
C ALA A 662 -17.80 9.93 3.54
N VAL A 663 -18.07 11.23 3.44
CA VAL A 663 -18.20 12.13 4.59
C VAL A 663 -19.61 12.06 5.15
N GLN A 664 -19.74 11.87 6.46
CA GLN A 664 -21.03 11.72 7.14
C GLN A 664 -21.23 12.80 8.21
N SER A 665 -22.44 13.34 8.34
CA SER A 665 -22.74 14.32 9.39
C SER A 665 -22.80 13.66 10.77
N VAL A 666 -22.13 14.26 11.75
CA VAL A 666 -22.25 13.87 13.17
C VAL A 666 -23.69 14.12 13.62
N ARG A 667 -24.31 13.10 14.22
CA ARG A 667 -25.72 13.13 14.64
C ARG A 667 -25.85 13.35 16.14
N SER A 668 -26.98 13.88 16.57
CA SER A 668 -27.29 14.14 17.98
C SER A 668 -28.05 13.02 18.68
N ASP A 669 -28.60 12.06 17.92
CA ASP A 669 -29.58 11.07 18.40
C ASP A 669 -29.23 9.61 18.09
N SER A 670 -28.35 9.37 17.11
CA SER A 670 -28.01 8.05 16.60
C SER A 670 -26.55 7.97 16.20
N SER A 671 -25.95 6.79 16.32
CA SER A 671 -24.59 6.57 15.86
C SER A 671 -24.49 6.55 14.33
N ILE A 672 -23.31 6.84 13.81
CA ILE A 672 -22.98 6.72 12.38
C ILE A 672 -21.81 5.75 12.20
N GLY A 673 -21.92 4.84 11.23
CA GLY A 673 -20.81 3.93 10.89
C GLY A 673 -19.84 4.62 9.95
N LEU A 674 -18.62 4.92 10.41
CA LEU A 674 -17.58 5.52 9.57
C LEU A 674 -16.80 4.48 8.75
N SER A 675 -16.80 3.23 9.19
CA SER A 675 -16.36 2.05 8.43
C SER A 675 -17.14 0.82 8.91
N GLN A 676 -16.80 -0.37 8.41
CA GLN A 676 -17.40 -1.62 8.90
C GLN A 676 -17.11 -1.92 10.38
N ILE A 677 -16.04 -1.34 10.95
CA ILE A 677 -15.61 -1.60 12.33
C ILE A 677 -15.61 -0.35 13.21
N VAL A 678 -15.82 0.84 12.65
CA VAL A 678 -15.80 2.10 13.41
C VAL A 678 -17.17 2.74 13.41
N GLU A 679 -17.71 2.94 14.60
CA GLU A 679 -18.96 3.61 14.84
C GLU A 679 -18.72 4.88 15.66
N LEU A 680 -19.07 6.04 15.10
CA LEU A 680 -19.04 7.31 15.84
C LEU A 680 -20.37 7.48 16.58
N GLN A 681 -20.29 7.59 17.90
CA GLN A 681 -21.45 7.77 18.78
C GLN A 681 -22.04 9.18 18.64
N PRO A 682 -23.34 9.37 18.92
CA PRO A 682 -23.98 10.67 18.80
C PRO A 682 -23.41 11.70 19.79
N HIS A 683 -23.36 12.97 19.37
CA HIS A 683 -22.96 14.09 20.22
C HIS A 683 -24.00 15.23 20.13
N ARG A 684 -24.59 15.61 21.27
CA ARG A 684 -25.77 16.50 21.31
C ARG A 684 -25.51 17.91 20.78
N HIS A 685 -24.30 18.42 20.98
CA HIS A 685 -23.96 19.82 20.72
C HIS A 685 -22.91 20.02 19.63
N LEU A 686 -22.30 18.94 19.13
CA LEU A 686 -21.25 19.04 18.12
C LEU A 686 -21.88 18.91 16.74
N LYS A 687 -21.77 19.98 15.95
CA LYS A 687 -22.09 19.94 14.53
C LYS A 687 -20.80 19.91 13.74
N ALA A 688 -20.59 18.80 13.06
CA ALA A 688 -19.44 18.56 12.20
C ALA A 688 -19.80 17.49 11.18
N LYS A 689 -18.93 17.34 10.19
CA LYS A 689 -18.89 16.22 9.27
C LYS A 689 -17.65 15.38 9.57
N ALA A 690 -17.79 14.06 9.60
CA ALA A 690 -16.74 13.11 9.96
C ALA A 690 -16.47 12.14 8.82
N CYS A 691 -15.20 11.82 8.61
CA CYS A 691 -14.75 10.69 7.81
C CYS A 691 -13.44 10.14 8.35
N LEU A 692 -13.14 8.89 8.01
CA LEU A 692 -11.82 8.31 8.25
C LEU A 692 -10.92 8.56 7.04
N SER A 693 -9.67 8.89 7.29
CA SER A 693 -8.66 9.19 6.25
C SER A 693 -7.30 8.57 6.58
N THR A 694 -6.42 8.57 5.58
CA THR A 694 -5.02 8.11 5.65
C THR A 694 -4.05 9.29 5.70
N VAL A 695 -2.87 9.09 6.29
CA VAL A 695 -1.76 10.06 6.20
C VAL A 695 -0.66 9.51 5.29
N PRO A 696 -0.23 10.24 4.25
CA PRO A 696 0.93 9.83 3.45
C PRO A 696 2.19 9.79 4.32
N GLN A 697 2.90 8.64 4.34
CA GLN A 697 4.15 8.49 5.09
C GLN A 697 5.39 9.05 4.35
N ALA A 698 5.22 9.58 3.13
CA ALA A 698 6.32 10.09 2.32
C ALA A 698 6.62 11.58 2.57
N THR A 699 7.90 11.90 2.77
CA THR A 699 8.44 13.24 3.07
C THR A 699 8.36 14.25 1.92
N ARG A 700 7.84 13.88 0.75
CA ARG A 700 7.85 14.73 -0.47
C ARG A 700 6.51 15.37 -0.84
N ASP A 701 5.43 15.07 -0.12
CA ASP A 701 4.15 15.75 -0.37
C ASP A 701 4.16 17.14 0.24
N LEU A 702 4.22 18.14 -0.63
CA LEU A 702 4.17 19.59 -0.36
C LEU A 702 2.83 19.97 0.27
N GLY A 703 2.61 19.62 1.53
CA GLY A 703 1.46 20.11 2.28
C GLY A 703 1.09 19.41 3.59
N ASN A 704 1.43 18.14 3.77
CA ASN A 704 0.96 17.40 4.94
C ASN A 704 1.86 17.59 6.17
N HIS A 705 1.25 17.95 7.31
CA HIS A 705 1.93 18.05 8.60
C HIS A 705 2.39 16.67 9.06
N ILE A 706 3.71 16.49 9.17
CA ILE A 706 4.34 15.24 9.58
C ILE A 706 4.24 15.11 11.10
N LEU A 707 3.77 13.95 11.61
CA LEU A 707 3.78 13.61 13.04
C LEU A 707 5.14 13.91 13.70
N PRO A 708 5.16 14.34 14.98
CA PRO A 708 6.41 14.65 15.67
C PRO A 708 7.35 13.43 15.71
N PRO A 709 8.69 13.63 15.68
CA PRO A 709 9.67 12.54 15.58
C PRO A 709 9.50 11.45 16.64
N ILE A 710 9.11 11.80 17.86
CA ILE A 710 8.88 10.84 18.95
C ILE A 710 7.82 9.78 18.61
N LEU A 711 6.83 10.09 17.78
CA LEU A 711 5.81 9.14 17.33
C LEU A 711 6.26 8.30 16.11
N ARG A 712 7.48 8.52 15.60
CA ARG A 712 8.01 7.87 14.38
C ARG A 712 9.34 7.15 14.59
N GLU A 713 10.13 7.54 15.58
CA GLU A 713 11.50 7.05 15.77
C GLU A 713 11.60 5.60 16.25
N ASN A 714 10.58 5.08 16.94
CA ASN A 714 10.56 3.70 17.42
C ASN A 714 9.27 2.94 17.05
N PRO A 715 9.19 2.36 15.83
CA PRO A 715 8.01 1.66 15.35
C PRO A 715 7.68 0.37 16.11
N LEU A 716 8.60 -0.12 16.97
CA LEU A 716 8.34 -1.28 17.82
C LEU A 716 7.50 -0.93 19.07
N LEU A 717 7.45 0.35 19.44
CA LEU A 717 6.71 0.83 20.61
C LEU A 717 5.52 1.70 20.23
N ILE A 718 5.60 2.46 19.14
CA ILE A 718 4.56 3.39 18.70
C ILE A 718 4.32 3.18 17.22
N GLN A 719 3.06 2.98 16.85
CA GLN A 719 2.69 2.75 15.46
C GLN A 719 1.27 3.26 15.18
N PRO A 720 0.96 3.76 13.97
CA PRO A 720 -0.39 4.24 13.66
C PRO A 720 -1.44 3.16 13.92
N PHE A 721 -2.49 3.50 14.66
CA PHE A 721 -3.66 2.66 14.88
C PHE A 721 -4.57 2.73 13.65
N LYS A 722 -4.68 1.62 12.94
CA LYS A 722 -5.43 1.53 11.68
C LYS A 722 -6.85 1.03 11.92
N PHE A 723 -7.83 1.83 11.53
CA PHE A 723 -9.27 1.55 11.52
C PHE A 723 -9.74 0.64 10.36
N THR A 724 -8.81 0.17 9.54
CA THR A 724 -9.09 -0.67 8.37
C THR A 724 -8.10 -1.81 8.25
N VAL A 725 -8.46 -2.80 7.45
CA VAL A 725 -7.54 -3.83 6.98
C VAL A 725 -6.81 -3.24 5.76
N THR A 726 -5.50 -3.07 5.86
CA THR A 726 -4.72 -2.49 4.75
C THR A 726 -4.47 -3.54 3.66
N ARG A 727 -4.08 -3.14 2.46
CA ARG A 727 -3.54 -4.03 1.41
C ARG A 727 -2.28 -3.39 0.83
N GLY A 728 -1.23 -4.18 0.59
CA GLY A 728 0.01 -3.67 -0.02
C GLY A 728 0.67 -2.53 0.78
N ALA A 729 0.89 -1.40 0.13
CA ALA A 729 1.52 -0.20 0.70
C ALA A 729 0.52 0.79 1.34
N ASP A 730 -0.78 0.46 1.37
CA ASP A 730 -1.80 1.32 1.97
C ASP A 730 -1.46 1.55 3.47
N PRO A 731 -1.23 2.81 3.90
CA PRO A 731 -1.00 3.14 5.30
C PRO A 731 -2.22 2.81 6.18
N GLY A 732 -3.41 2.65 5.60
CA GLY A 732 -4.67 2.37 6.27
C GLY A 732 -5.26 3.60 6.90
N LEU A 733 -6.59 3.60 7.02
CA LEU A 733 -7.30 4.68 7.68
C LEU A 733 -6.83 4.77 9.15
N SER A 734 -6.05 5.79 9.50
CA SER A 734 -5.50 5.98 10.84
C SER A 734 -5.78 7.38 11.39
N CYS A 735 -6.56 8.18 10.64
CA CYS A 735 -6.95 9.53 11.00
C CYS A 735 -8.47 9.65 10.98
N LEU A 736 -9.03 10.37 11.95
CA LEU A 736 -10.39 10.91 11.89
C LEU A 736 -10.29 12.36 11.47
N GLU A 737 -10.94 12.71 10.36
CA GLU A 737 -11.03 14.09 9.88
C GLU A 737 -12.44 14.62 10.14
N LEU A 738 -12.52 15.70 10.92
CA LEU A 738 -13.73 16.46 11.16
C LEU A 738 -13.68 17.76 10.35
N THR A 739 -14.66 17.97 9.48
CA THR A 739 -14.82 19.18 8.67
C THR A 739 -16.11 19.90 9.05
N GLU A 740 -16.24 21.18 8.68
CA GLU A 740 -17.41 22.00 9.01
C GLU A 740 -17.73 22.01 10.51
N VAL A 741 -16.68 22.02 11.35
CA VAL A 741 -16.81 22.08 12.81
C VAL A 741 -17.28 23.47 13.22
N GLU A 742 -18.49 23.59 13.76
CA GLU A 742 -19.03 24.90 14.20
C GLU A 742 -18.37 25.41 15.50
N ASP A 743 -18.26 24.53 16.52
CA ASP A 743 -17.68 24.86 17.82
C ASP A 743 -16.96 23.62 18.38
N PRO A 744 -15.61 23.58 18.41
CA PRO A 744 -14.86 22.44 18.95
C PRO A 744 -14.90 22.38 20.49
N THR A 745 -15.24 23.48 21.17
CA THR A 745 -15.17 23.59 22.65
C THR A 745 -16.30 22.86 23.38
N VAL A 746 -17.32 22.42 22.65
CA VAL A 746 -18.44 21.63 23.18
C VAL A 746 -18.06 20.18 23.52
N VAL A 747 -16.90 19.70 23.06
CA VAL A 747 -16.36 18.39 23.42
C VAL A 747 -15.51 18.56 24.67
N THR A 748 -15.98 18.01 25.79
CA THR A 748 -15.35 18.14 27.12
C THR A 748 -15.23 16.78 27.81
N PRO A 749 -14.47 16.67 28.93
CA PRO A 749 -14.47 15.46 29.73
C PRO A 749 -15.87 15.03 30.21
N GLU A 750 -16.84 15.92 30.38
CA GLU A 750 -18.21 15.59 30.78
C GLU A 750 -19.10 15.21 29.58
N ALA A 751 -18.77 15.73 28.39
CA ALA A 751 -19.46 15.49 27.12
C ALA A 751 -18.44 15.09 26.02
N PRO A 752 -17.89 13.86 26.05
CA PRO A 752 -16.85 13.45 25.11
C PRO A 752 -17.42 13.05 23.74
N LEU A 753 -16.61 13.18 22.70
CA LEU A 753 -16.87 12.54 21.40
C LEU A 753 -16.32 11.10 21.46
N LYS A 754 -17.15 10.11 21.15
CA LYS A 754 -16.79 8.69 21.31
C LYS A 754 -16.80 7.93 20.00
N LEU A 755 -15.78 7.10 19.78
CA LEU A 755 -15.71 6.12 18.72
C LEU A 755 -15.74 4.72 19.33
N LEU A 756 -16.64 3.88 18.85
CA LEU A 756 -16.66 2.46 19.17
C LEU A 756 -15.99 1.70 18.02
N VAL A 757 -14.94 0.95 18.32
CA VAL A 757 -14.15 0.19 17.35
C VAL A 757 -14.30 -1.30 17.64
N ASP A 758 -14.79 -2.06 16.66
CA ASP A 758 -14.98 -3.51 16.74
C ASP A 758 -13.65 -4.27 16.55
N ARG A 759 -12.73 -4.05 17.49
CA ARG A 759 -11.43 -4.70 17.62
C ARG A 759 -11.04 -4.85 19.09
N GLN A 760 -10.14 -5.79 19.38
CA GLN A 760 -9.52 -5.97 20.68
C GLN A 760 -8.11 -5.37 20.70
N LEU A 761 -7.71 -4.80 21.84
CA LEU A 761 -6.32 -4.46 22.13
C LEU A 761 -5.71 -5.61 22.93
N GLN A 762 -4.42 -5.90 22.70
CA GLN A 762 -3.69 -6.77 23.60
C GLN A 762 -3.56 -6.10 24.98
N GLU A 763 -3.28 -6.89 26.01
CA GLU A 763 -3.24 -6.42 27.41
C GLU A 763 -2.20 -5.32 27.69
N ASN A 764 -1.30 -5.07 26.75
CA ASN A 764 -0.21 -4.11 26.81
C ASN A 764 -0.27 -3.06 25.68
N GLU A 765 -1.42 -2.94 25.02
CA GLU A 765 -1.64 -1.98 23.95
C GLU A 765 -2.69 -0.94 24.38
N SER A 766 -2.34 0.34 24.21
CA SER A 766 -3.27 1.47 24.38
C SER A 766 -3.30 2.32 23.12
N ILE A 767 -4.35 3.12 22.92
CA ILE A 767 -4.45 4.05 21.79
C ILE A 767 -4.33 5.48 22.32
N LEU A 768 -3.41 6.26 21.74
CA LEU A 768 -3.23 7.67 21.98
C LEU A 768 -3.79 8.48 20.81
N PRO A 769 -4.95 9.16 20.98
CA PRO A 769 -5.46 10.14 20.01
C PRO A 769 -4.69 11.46 20.12
N VAL A 770 -4.12 11.94 19.01
CA VAL A 770 -3.33 13.18 18.93
C VAL A 770 -3.92 14.10 17.88
N GLY A 771 -4.18 15.36 18.23
CA GLY A 771 -4.59 16.42 17.31
C GLY A 771 -3.48 17.43 17.10
N TYR A 772 -3.48 18.11 15.95
CA TYR A 772 -2.67 19.30 15.71
C TYR A 772 -3.58 20.52 15.61
N ASP A 773 -3.24 21.61 16.29
CA ASP A 773 -4.07 22.82 16.37
C ASP A 773 -3.50 24.03 15.58
N GLY A 774 -2.46 23.78 14.78
CA GLY A 774 -1.75 24.80 14.01
C GLY A 774 -0.49 25.32 14.71
N GLU A 775 -0.29 25.03 15.99
CA GLU A 775 0.92 25.36 16.74
C GLU A 775 1.50 24.15 17.50
N PHE A 776 0.65 23.33 18.12
CA PHE A 776 1.04 22.22 19.00
C PHE A 776 0.32 20.91 18.65
N TYR A 777 1.01 19.80 18.88
CA TYR A 777 0.43 18.45 18.94
C TYR A 777 -0.10 18.19 20.36
N LEU A 778 -1.38 17.85 20.47
CA LEU A 778 -2.09 17.69 21.75
C LEU A 778 -2.70 16.29 21.88
N PRO A 779 -2.55 15.59 23.02
CA PRO A 779 -3.35 14.42 23.32
C PRO A 779 -4.81 14.83 23.51
N LEU A 780 -5.74 14.13 22.85
CA LEU A 780 -7.16 14.51 22.82
C LEU A 780 -8.05 13.63 23.72
N GLY A 781 -7.54 12.50 24.20
CA GLY A 781 -8.34 11.56 24.98
C GLY A 781 -7.67 10.21 25.18
N ARG A 782 -8.47 9.17 25.38
CA ARG A 782 -8.01 7.81 25.74
C ARG A 782 -8.86 6.71 25.12
N SER A 783 -8.35 5.48 25.12
CA SER A 783 -9.10 4.27 24.78
C SER A 783 -9.41 3.42 26.02
N VAL A 784 -10.57 2.76 26.03
CA VAL A 784 -10.93 1.76 27.06
C VAL A 784 -11.51 0.52 26.39
N SER A 785 -11.11 -0.66 26.85
CA SER A 785 -11.72 -1.93 26.45
C SER A 785 -13.11 -2.08 27.09
N THR A 786 -14.12 -2.27 26.26
CA THR A 786 -15.51 -2.54 26.69
C THR A 786 -15.67 -4.00 27.13
N LYS A 787 -16.75 -4.30 27.88
CA LYS A 787 -17.04 -5.66 28.39
C LYS A 787 -17.23 -6.70 27.27
N ASP A 788 -17.62 -6.26 26.07
CA ASP A 788 -17.88 -7.11 24.91
C ASP A 788 -16.63 -7.26 24.01
N GLY A 789 -15.46 -6.78 24.45
CA GLY A 789 -14.20 -6.88 23.70
C GLY A 789 -14.01 -5.84 22.60
N LYS A 790 -14.86 -4.80 22.51
CA LYS A 790 -14.66 -3.65 21.62
C LYS A 790 -13.83 -2.57 22.29
N ILE A 791 -13.23 -1.66 21.52
CA ILE A 791 -12.52 -0.49 22.06
C ILE A 791 -13.45 0.73 22.00
N GLU A 792 -13.66 1.42 23.11
CA GLU A 792 -14.24 2.77 23.14
C GLU A 792 -13.10 3.79 23.17
N ILE A 793 -12.89 4.54 22.08
CA ILE A 793 -11.99 5.69 22.07
C ILE A 793 -12.80 6.94 22.43
N ARG A 794 -12.43 7.56 23.54
CA ARG A 794 -13.08 8.74 24.10
C ARG A 794 -12.20 9.95 23.89
N LEU A 795 -12.70 10.94 23.15
CA LEU A 795 -12.06 12.23 22.93
C LEU A 795 -12.68 13.24 23.91
N ASP A 796 -11.87 13.75 24.83
CA ASP A 796 -12.30 14.68 25.89
C ASP A 796 -12.12 16.15 25.50
N ARG A 797 -11.50 16.41 24.35
CA ARG A 797 -11.30 17.74 23.77
C ARG A 797 -11.05 17.66 22.26
N LEU A 798 -11.27 18.76 21.55
CA LEU A 798 -10.90 18.92 20.14
C LEU A 798 -10.01 20.16 19.95
N PRO A 799 -9.01 20.11 19.05
CA PRO A 799 -8.24 21.29 18.67
C PRO A 799 -9.06 22.22 17.78
N GLU A 800 -8.55 23.44 17.58
CA GLU A 800 -9.13 24.38 16.61
C GLU A 800 -8.96 23.85 15.17
N PRO A 801 -9.96 23.99 14.29
CA PRO A 801 -9.84 23.63 12.89
C PRO A 801 -8.74 24.43 12.18
N ILE A 802 -7.86 23.74 11.43
CA ILE A 802 -6.80 24.41 10.66
C ILE A 802 -7.27 24.64 9.23
N GLY A 803 -7.26 25.90 8.79
CA GLY A 803 -7.59 26.29 7.43
C GLY A 803 -6.37 26.79 6.67
N LYS A 804 -5.87 25.99 5.71
CA LYS A 804 -5.09 26.48 4.55
C LYS A 804 -4.82 25.49 3.41
N GLN A 805 -5.22 24.22 3.48
CA GLN A 805 -4.85 23.25 2.42
C GLN A 805 -5.93 22.26 1.94
N THR A 806 -7.18 22.32 2.42
CA THR A 806 -8.26 21.49 1.85
C THR A 806 -9.54 22.31 1.66
N ARG A 807 -10.42 21.82 0.75
CA ARG A 807 -11.61 22.46 0.13
C ARG A 807 -12.73 22.95 1.10
N SER A 808 -12.46 23.14 2.40
CA SER A 808 -13.39 23.64 3.42
C SER A 808 -13.07 25.10 3.80
N VAL A 809 -14.06 25.99 3.69
CA VAL A 809 -13.97 27.41 4.10
C VAL A 809 -13.74 27.58 5.61
N LEU A 810 -14.05 26.55 6.42
CA LEU A 810 -13.96 26.56 7.88
C LEU A 810 -12.74 25.80 8.45
N GLY A 811 -11.87 25.23 7.60
CA GLY A 811 -10.76 24.36 8.05
C GLY A 811 -11.20 22.94 8.42
N ALA A 812 -10.26 22.12 8.90
CA ALA A 812 -10.50 20.74 9.34
C ALA A 812 -9.73 20.42 10.63
N VAL A 813 -10.32 19.57 11.48
CA VAL A 813 -9.67 18.96 12.65
C VAL A 813 -9.23 17.56 12.25
N ARG A 814 -7.93 17.30 12.31
CA ARG A 814 -7.34 15.98 12.04
C ARG A 814 -6.87 15.36 13.34
N ILE A 815 -7.35 14.14 13.61
CA ILE A 815 -7.02 13.38 14.80
C ILE A 815 -6.32 12.11 14.37
N PHE A 816 -5.07 11.97 14.78
CA PHE A 816 -4.24 10.80 14.53
C PHE A 816 -4.38 9.83 15.70
N PHE A 817 -4.47 8.54 15.43
CA PHE A 817 -4.55 7.54 16.48
C PHE A 817 -3.27 6.72 16.44
N GLU A 818 -2.49 6.77 17.51
CA GLU A 818 -1.25 6.01 17.65
C GLU A 818 -1.49 4.85 18.61
N LYS A 819 -1.24 3.62 18.15
CA LYS A 819 -1.16 2.47 19.02
C LYS A 819 0.18 2.50 19.73
N VAL A 820 0.12 2.54 21.04
CA VAL A 820 1.29 2.52 21.91
C VAL A 820 1.34 1.16 22.57
N ILE A 821 2.40 0.43 22.28
CA ILE A 821 2.71 -0.84 22.91
C ILE A 821 3.49 -0.50 24.16
N SER A 822 2.81 -0.51 25.30
CA SER A 822 3.52 -0.48 26.55
C SER A 822 4.25 -1.80 26.75
N GLN A 823 5.53 -1.72 27.11
CA GLN A 823 6.08 -2.79 27.90
C GLN A 823 5.43 -2.61 29.26
N LYS A 824 4.41 -3.43 29.57
CA LYS A 824 3.96 -3.58 30.95
C LYS A 824 5.22 -3.58 31.80
N LEU A 825 5.31 -2.63 32.72
CA LEU A 825 6.12 -2.76 33.93
C LEU A 825 6.04 -4.21 34.33
N GLY A 826 7.14 -4.95 34.11
CA GLY A 826 7.04 -6.38 33.81
C GLY A 826 6.09 -7.08 34.76
N THR A 827 5.13 -7.86 34.26
CA THR A 827 4.41 -8.89 35.05
C THR A 827 3.42 -8.44 36.15
N SER A 828 2.41 -9.29 36.30
CA SER A 828 1.80 -9.67 37.58
C SER A 828 2.83 -9.79 38.72
N PHE A 829 3.21 -8.67 39.33
CA PHE A 829 4.08 -8.65 40.50
C PHE A 829 3.27 -8.67 41.79
N GLU A 830 3.70 -9.50 42.75
CA GLU A 830 3.29 -9.36 44.14
C GLU A 830 4.05 -8.17 44.77
N TYR A 831 3.55 -6.97 44.53
CA TYR A 831 4.05 -5.78 45.22
C TYR A 831 3.72 -5.82 46.72
N PRO A 832 4.54 -5.19 47.57
CA PRO A 832 5.82 -4.55 47.24
C PRO A 832 6.99 -5.54 47.26
N LEU A 833 7.99 -5.28 46.43
CA LEU A 833 9.14 -6.14 46.17
C LEU A 833 10.45 -5.47 46.59
N LEU A 834 11.24 -6.17 47.39
CA LEU A 834 12.62 -5.80 47.71
C LEU A 834 13.56 -6.79 47.00
N ALA A 835 14.37 -6.31 46.06
CA ALA A 835 15.22 -7.16 45.22
C ALA A 835 16.67 -6.68 45.20
N VAL A 836 17.58 -7.60 44.86
CA VAL A 836 18.96 -7.24 44.51
C VAL A 836 19.03 -6.98 43.01
N ALA A 837 19.53 -5.82 42.61
CA ALA A 837 19.72 -5.47 41.22
C ALA A 837 21.19 -5.60 40.78
N SER A 838 21.40 -6.03 39.54
CA SER A 838 22.69 -5.98 38.87
C SER A 838 22.52 -5.41 37.46
N VAL A 839 23.52 -4.66 37.00
CA VAL A 839 23.53 -4.02 35.68
C VAL A 839 24.66 -4.63 34.86
N ASP A 840 24.36 -5.11 33.65
CA ASP A 840 25.38 -5.62 32.74
C ASP A 840 26.11 -4.49 31.98
N PRO A 841 27.22 -4.77 31.26
CA PRO A 841 27.95 -3.74 30.52
C PRO A 841 27.15 -3.06 29.40
N GLN A 842 25.99 -3.60 29.03
CA GLN A 842 25.08 -3.02 28.04
C GLN A 842 24.00 -2.14 28.70
N GLY A 843 24.02 -1.99 30.03
CA GLY A 843 23.07 -1.17 30.79
C GLY A 843 21.75 -1.90 31.12
N LYS A 844 21.65 -3.20 30.87
CA LYS A 844 20.45 -3.98 31.17
C LYS A 844 20.45 -4.40 32.64
N VAL A 845 19.30 -4.18 33.30
CA VAL A 845 19.11 -4.50 34.71
C VAL A 845 18.52 -5.90 34.87
N SER A 846 19.04 -6.67 35.82
CA SER A 846 18.49 -7.97 36.25
C SER A 846 18.23 -7.98 37.75
N TYR A 847 17.11 -8.58 38.16
CA TYR A 847 16.64 -8.59 39.56
C TYR A 847 16.66 -10.01 40.15
N GLN A 848 17.25 -10.15 41.33
CA GLN A 848 17.09 -11.34 42.18
C GLN A 848 16.04 -11.07 43.27
N LYS A 849 14.94 -11.82 43.21
CA LYS A 849 13.69 -11.54 43.95
C LYS A 849 13.44 -12.51 45.10
N ASP A 850 14.12 -13.66 45.10
CA ASP A 850 13.97 -14.67 46.14
C ASP A 850 14.47 -14.14 47.49
N ILE A 851 13.61 -14.16 48.50
CA ILE A 851 13.87 -13.52 49.79
C ILE A 851 15.07 -14.12 50.52
N GLU A 852 15.27 -15.44 50.43
CA GLU A 852 16.41 -16.11 51.07
C GLU A 852 17.72 -15.76 50.36
N SER A 853 17.70 -15.67 49.02
CA SER A 853 18.85 -15.19 48.24
C SER A 853 19.18 -13.73 48.53
N VAL A 854 18.17 -12.86 48.64
CA VAL A 854 18.35 -11.45 49.01
C VAL A 854 18.96 -11.35 50.42
N LYS A 855 18.38 -12.08 51.38
CA LYS A 855 18.88 -12.14 52.77
C LYS A 855 20.32 -12.63 52.86
N GLN A 856 20.70 -13.64 52.07
CA GLN A 856 22.08 -14.13 52.01
C GLN A 856 23.05 -13.05 51.48
N LYS A 857 22.66 -12.32 50.43
CA LYS A 857 23.48 -11.23 49.87
C LYS A 857 23.58 -10.05 50.83
N VAL A 858 22.49 -9.68 51.50
CA VAL A 858 22.47 -8.64 52.54
C VAL A 858 23.37 -9.02 53.73
N ALA A 859 23.37 -10.29 54.14
CA ALA A 859 24.26 -10.76 55.21
C ALA A 859 25.74 -10.55 54.86
N GLY A 860 26.13 -10.78 53.60
CA GLY A 860 27.50 -10.62 53.10
C GLY A 860 27.94 -9.18 52.80
N ALA A 861 27.02 -8.23 52.69
CA ALA A 861 27.31 -6.83 52.37
C ALA A 861 27.55 -5.96 53.62
N GLN A 862 28.42 -4.94 53.53
CA GLN A 862 28.63 -3.94 54.59
C GLN A 862 28.13 -2.56 54.19
N LYS A 863 28.26 -2.20 52.91
CA LYS A 863 27.73 -0.96 52.32
C LYS A 863 26.65 -1.29 51.29
N ILE A 864 25.43 -0.80 51.53
CA ILE A 864 24.25 -1.12 50.75
C ILE A 864 23.62 0.18 50.28
N ILE A 865 23.29 0.26 48.99
CA ILE A 865 22.49 1.36 48.44
C ILE A 865 21.12 0.86 48.01
N LEU A 866 20.06 1.57 48.39
CA LEU A 866 18.68 1.24 48.06
C LEU A 866 18.07 2.30 47.14
N TYR A 867 17.60 1.88 45.97
CA TYR A 867 16.81 2.73 45.07
C TYR A 867 15.31 2.57 45.33
N ILE A 868 14.60 3.69 45.42
CA ILE A 868 13.14 3.76 45.56
C ILE A 868 12.60 4.64 44.44
N HIS A 869 11.72 4.08 43.60
CA HIS A 869 11.16 4.78 42.46
C HIS A 869 10.00 5.71 42.83
N GLY A 870 9.64 6.61 41.91
CA GLY A 870 8.46 7.47 42.00
C GLY A 870 7.21 6.82 41.40
N LEU A 871 6.40 7.61 40.68
CA LEU A 871 5.18 7.15 40.01
C LEU A 871 5.43 6.24 38.79
N THR A 872 6.67 6.13 38.33
CA THR A 872 7.05 5.38 37.13
C THR A 872 7.03 3.86 37.30
N GLY A 873 6.63 3.35 38.48
CA GLY A 873 6.30 1.95 38.75
C GLY A 873 7.46 0.94 38.86
N ASP A 874 8.68 1.32 38.47
CA ASP A 874 9.89 0.50 38.64
C ASP A 874 11.15 1.33 38.91
N THR A 875 12.15 0.67 39.48
CA THR A 875 13.54 1.16 39.62
C THR A 875 14.42 0.92 38.39
N GLN A 876 13.93 0.26 37.34
CA GLN A 876 14.73 -0.18 36.19
C GLN A 876 15.35 1.00 35.44
N SER A 877 14.66 2.14 35.37
CA SER A 877 15.19 3.37 34.77
C SER A 877 16.16 4.14 35.68
N LEU A 878 16.23 3.82 36.96
CA LEU A 878 17.06 4.53 37.95
C LEU A 878 18.40 3.83 38.13
N VAL A 879 18.38 2.51 38.33
CA VAL A 879 19.54 1.69 38.72
C VAL A 879 20.77 1.81 37.78
N PRO A 880 20.64 1.99 36.45
CA PRO A 880 21.81 2.20 35.58
C PRO A 880 22.70 3.38 36.01
N SER A 881 22.16 4.36 36.75
CA SER A 881 22.94 5.47 37.33
C SER A 881 24.09 5.00 38.22
N VAL A 882 24.00 3.78 38.77
CA VAL A 882 25.07 3.21 39.60
C VAL A 882 26.36 2.95 38.79
N GLN A 883 26.25 2.75 37.47
CA GLN A 883 27.41 2.59 36.58
C GLN A 883 27.77 3.89 35.86
N THR A 884 26.78 4.73 35.53
CA THR A 884 26.99 5.93 34.70
C THR A 884 27.34 7.19 35.49
N ALA A 885 26.92 7.30 36.75
CA ALA A 885 27.37 8.39 37.63
C ALA A 885 28.78 8.06 38.14
N THR A 886 29.73 8.95 37.85
CA THR A 886 31.14 8.77 38.21
C THR A 886 31.60 9.79 39.24
N VAL A 887 32.37 9.33 40.21
CA VAL A 887 33.09 10.16 41.19
C VAL A 887 34.57 10.17 40.81
N GLU A 888 35.20 11.33 40.86
CA GLU A 888 36.65 11.45 40.68
C GLU A 888 37.36 11.41 42.04
N ILE A 889 38.19 10.39 42.26
CA ILE A 889 38.99 10.22 43.48
C ILE A 889 40.44 10.00 43.05
N ASP A 890 41.37 10.79 43.59
CA ASP A 890 42.80 10.73 43.28
C ASP A 890 43.14 10.81 41.77
N GLY A 891 42.28 11.47 40.96
CA GLY A 891 42.44 11.63 39.52
C GLY A 891 41.91 10.46 38.67
N GLU A 892 41.31 9.43 39.28
CA GLU A 892 40.64 8.33 38.59
C GLU A 892 39.11 8.46 38.72
N LYS A 893 38.41 8.28 37.58
CA LYS A 893 36.94 8.24 37.55
C LYS A 893 36.46 6.83 37.87
N ARG A 894 35.70 6.71 38.95
CA ARG A 894 35.09 5.45 39.41
C ARG A 894 33.58 5.57 39.43
N SER A 895 32.87 4.51 39.06
CA SER A 895 31.41 4.49 39.08
C SER A 895 30.87 4.37 40.50
N LEU A 896 29.65 4.87 40.77
CA LEU A 896 29.01 4.77 42.08
C LEU A 896 28.95 3.33 42.62
N GLY A 897 28.73 2.35 41.73
CA GLY A 897 28.61 0.93 42.08
C GLY A 897 29.89 0.31 42.64
N GLU A 898 31.05 0.90 42.37
CA GLU A 898 32.31 0.41 42.92
C GLU A 898 32.50 0.74 44.41
N PHE A 899 31.61 1.56 44.99
CA PHE A 899 31.67 1.96 46.40
C PHE A 899 30.69 1.23 47.31
N TYR A 900 29.78 0.43 46.74
CA TYR A 900 28.78 -0.34 47.46
C TYR A 900 28.94 -1.83 47.19
N ASP A 901 28.75 -2.66 48.22
CA ASP A 901 28.82 -4.11 48.10
C ASP A 901 27.53 -4.69 47.49
N LEU A 902 26.42 -3.95 47.61
CA LEU A 902 25.09 -4.41 47.20
C LEU A 902 24.19 -3.26 46.78
N VAL A 903 23.52 -3.44 45.64
CA VAL A 903 22.45 -2.55 45.15
C VAL A 903 21.10 -3.23 45.39
N LEU A 904 20.28 -2.63 46.24
CA LEU A 904 18.90 -3.03 46.49
C LEU A 904 17.95 -2.10 45.75
N THR A 905 16.78 -2.65 45.40
CA THR A 905 15.67 -1.90 44.83
C THR A 905 14.39 -2.19 45.59
N TYR A 906 13.56 -1.16 45.78
CA TYR A 906 12.22 -1.30 46.32
C TYR A 906 11.19 -0.87 45.29
N ASP A 907 10.57 -1.86 44.65
CA ASP A 907 9.49 -1.64 43.70
C ASP A 907 8.14 -1.80 44.40
N HIS A 908 7.23 -0.85 44.21
CA HIS A 908 5.95 -0.76 44.92
C HIS A 908 4.82 -0.27 44.01
N GLU A 909 3.58 -0.54 44.42
CA GLU A 909 2.40 0.04 43.77
C GLU A 909 2.26 1.50 44.20
N SER A 910 2.17 2.41 43.22
CA SER A 910 2.42 3.83 43.43
C SER A 910 1.17 4.72 43.31
N VAL A 911 0.02 4.20 42.88
CA VAL A 911 -1.13 5.05 42.50
C VAL A 911 -2.35 4.80 43.39
N ASN A 912 -2.62 3.56 43.78
CA ASN A 912 -3.82 3.18 44.55
C ASN A 912 -3.53 2.86 46.04
N THR A 913 -2.26 2.75 46.43
CA THR A 913 -1.84 2.46 47.81
C THR A 913 -1.38 3.73 48.51
N ARG A 914 -1.93 4.00 49.69
CA ARG A 914 -1.53 5.16 50.51
C ARG A 914 -0.03 5.16 50.82
N ILE A 915 0.60 6.34 50.78
CA ILE A 915 2.05 6.51 51.00
C ILE A 915 2.50 5.93 52.36
N GLU A 916 1.72 6.12 53.42
CA GLU A 916 2.00 5.61 54.77
C GLU A 916 1.98 4.08 54.82
N GLU A 917 1.11 3.44 54.04
CA GLU A 917 1.03 1.98 53.98
C GLU A 917 2.24 1.40 53.24
N THR A 918 2.63 2.02 52.14
CA THR A 918 3.82 1.62 51.38
C THR A 918 5.11 1.77 52.20
N ALA A 919 5.22 2.82 53.03
CA ALA A 919 6.33 3.01 53.95
C ALA A 919 6.38 1.94 55.06
N ARG A 920 5.22 1.53 55.60
CA ARG A 920 5.13 0.40 56.56
C ARG A 920 5.57 -0.92 55.94
N LYS A 921 5.18 -1.17 54.69
CA LYS A 921 5.61 -2.39 53.97
C LYS A 921 7.10 -2.37 53.64
N LEU A 922 7.68 -1.21 53.33
CA LEU A 922 9.13 -1.05 53.13
C LEU A 922 9.90 -1.51 54.36
N LYS A 923 9.50 -1.05 55.55
CA LYS A 923 10.09 -1.49 56.83
C LYS A 923 10.05 -3.01 56.97
N GLN A 924 8.87 -3.62 56.78
CA GLN A 924 8.70 -5.07 56.91
C GLN A 924 9.61 -5.86 55.97
N ARG A 925 9.79 -5.38 54.73
CA ARG A 925 10.67 -6.02 53.75
C ARG A 925 12.14 -5.90 54.14
N LEU A 926 12.58 -4.74 54.63
CA LEU A 926 13.96 -4.53 55.10
C LEU A 926 14.27 -5.41 56.33
N GLU A 927 13.36 -5.46 57.31
CA GLU A 927 13.50 -6.32 58.48
C GLU A 927 13.60 -7.81 58.11
N ALA A 928 12.78 -8.27 57.14
CA ALA A 928 12.76 -9.65 56.70
C ALA A 928 14.08 -10.13 56.08
N VAL A 929 14.87 -9.22 55.50
CA VAL A 929 16.19 -9.53 54.90
C VAL A 929 17.36 -9.25 55.84
N GLY A 930 17.10 -8.88 57.10
CA GLY A 930 18.11 -8.65 58.13
C GLY A 930 18.56 -7.19 58.28
N LEU A 931 17.86 -6.23 57.68
CA LEU A 931 18.09 -4.79 57.86
C LEU A 931 17.08 -4.21 58.87
N GLY A 932 17.10 -4.76 60.09
CA GLY A 932 16.34 -4.22 61.22
C GLY A 932 17.06 -3.08 61.94
N ALA A 933 16.47 -2.56 63.02
CA ALA A 933 17.09 -1.50 63.82
C ALA A 933 18.51 -1.88 64.28
N ASN A 934 19.47 -0.98 64.07
CA ASN A 934 20.87 -1.16 64.45
C ASN A 934 21.53 -2.42 63.84
N HIS A 935 21.22 -2.75 62.58
CA HIS A 935 21.78 -3.91 61.88
C HIS A 935 23.32 -3.86 61.68
N GLY A 936 23.99 -2.76 62.04
CA GLY A 936 25.45 -2.65 62.03
C GLY A 936 26.09 -2.56 60.63
N LYS A 937 25.33 -2.14 59.61
CA LYS A 937 25.77 -1.96 58.22
C LYS A 937 25.52 -0.50 57.82
N GLN A 938 26.07 -0.05 56.69
CA GLN A 938 25.72 1.22 56.07
C GLN A 938 24.62 1.01 55.02
N LEU A 939 23.48 1.67 55.18
CA LEU A 939 22.34 1.67 54.27
C LEU A 939 22.03 3.10 53.84
N ASP A 940 22.30 3.40 52.58
CA ASP A 940 22.03 4.70 51.95
C ASP A 940 20.85 4.57 50.98
N ILE A 941 19.90 5.50 51.02
CA ILE A 941 18.70 5.46 50.18
C ILE A 941 18.77 6.57 49.13
N ILE A 942 18.58 6.22 47.85
CA ILE A 942 18.23 7.17 46.79
C ILE A 942 16.75 7.02 46.49
N ALA A 943 16.00 8.08 46.72
CA ALA A 943 14.56 8.10 46.51
C ALA A 943 14.15 9.20 45.55
N HIS A 944 13.46 8.82 44.48
CA HIS A 944 13.00 9.73 43.43
C HIS A 944 11.51 10.07 43.61
N SER A 945 11.16 11.35 43.43
CA SER A 945 9.76 11.81 43.37
C SER A 945 8.94 11.33 44.59
N MET A 946 7.76 10.75 44.39
CA MET A 946 6.91 10.18 45.45
C MET A 946 7.65 9.13 46.31
N GLY A 947 8.62 8.40 45.76
CA GLY A 947 9.46 7.47 46.51
C GLY A 947 10.20 8.13 47.68
N GLY A 948 10.53 9.41 47.54
CA GLY A 948 11.10 10.22 48.61
C GLY A 948 10.14 10.48 49.76
N LEU A 949 8.85 10.67 49.48
CA LEU A 949 7.83 10.81 50.52
C LEU A 949 7.66 9.50 51.30
N ILE A 950 7.71 8.36 50.61
CA ILE A 950 7.71 7.02 51.22
C ILE A 950 8.94 6.86 52.13
N ALA A 951 10.14 7.16 51.62
CA ALA A 951 11.39 7.05 52.38
C ALA A 951 11.38 7.93 53.62
N ARG A 952 10.92 9.18 53.50
CA ARG A 952 10.80 10.11 54.61
C ARG A 952 9.79 9.63 55.65
N TRP A 953 8.60 9.17 55.26
CA TRP A 953 7.64 8.62 56.21
C TRP A 953 8.21 7.41 56.97
N PHE A 954 8.88 6.51 56.24
CA PHE A 954 9.55 5.35 56.82
C PHE A 954 10.61 5.76 57.87
N ILE A 955 11.45 6.74 57.55
CA ILE A 955 12.53 7.20 58.44
C ILE A 955 11.98 8.00 59.63
N GLU A 956 11.04 8.92 59.39
CA GLU A 956 10.59 9.93 60.36
C GLU A 956 9.47 9.39 61.29
N ARG A 957 8.71 8.38 60.89
CA ARG A 957 7.55 7.86 61.66
C ARG A 957 7.60 6.37 61.95
N GLU A 958 8.18 5.57 61.07
CA GLU A 958 8.17 4.10 61.20
C GLU A 958 9.45 3.53 61.86
N GLY A 959 10.36 4.39 62.34
CA GLY A 959 11.61 3.99 63.00
C GLY A 959 12.74 3.61 62.03
N GLY A 960 12.63 3.99 60.75
CA GLY A 960 13.69 3.79 59.77
C GLY A 960 14.95 4.60 60.05
N ASN A 961 14.89 5.61 60.94
CA ASN A 961 16.06 6.35 61.41
C ASN A 961 17.08 5.48 62.17
N GLN A 962 16.68 4.31 62.68
CA GLN A 962 17.60 3.33 63.28
C GLN A 962 18.21 2.37 62.26
N MET A 963 17.85 2.50 60.98
CA MET A 963 18.26 1.61 59.88
C MET A 963 19.08 2.37 58.83
N VAL A 964 18.69 3.60 58.49
CA VAL A 964 19.26 4.36 57.37
C VAL A 964 20.37 5.31 57.83
N GLN A 965 21.48 5.37 57.10
CA GLN A 965 22.62 6.25 57.41
C GLN A 965 22.65 7.51 56.54
N HIS A 966 22.05 7.50 55.34
CA HIS A 966 21.95 8.67 54.47
C HIS A 966 20.74 8.57 53.55
N LEU A 967 20.02 9.68 53.34
CA LEU A 967 18.90 9.78 52.40
C LEU A 967 19.18 10.84 51.33
N VAL A 968 19.20 10.43 50.06
CA VAL A 968 19.26 11.31 48.89
C VAL A 968 17.85 11.46 48.30
N LEU A 969 17.31 12.68 48.38
CA LEU A 969 16.01 13.05 47.84
C LEU A 969 16.19 13.69 46.46
N VAL A 970 15.65 13.05 45.43
CA VAL A 970 15.78 13.48 44.04
C VAL A 970 14.41 13.92 43.50
N GLY A 971 14.21 15.22 43.29
CA GLY A 971 12.94 15.76 42.75
C GLY A 971 11.71 15.50 43.61
N VAL A 972 11.88 15.34 44.92
CA VAL A 972 10.81 14.92 45.83
C VAL A 972 9.90 16.12 46.16
N PRO A 973 8.58 16.06 45.96
CA PRO A 973 7.66 17.16 46.25
C PRO A 973 7.42 17.32 47.76
N ASN A 974 8.40 17.83 48.52
CA ASN A 974 8.33 17.90 49.98
C ASN A 974 7.23 18.87 50.48
N ALA A 975 6.86 19.89 49.71
CA ALA A 975 5.70 20.76 49.97
C ALA A 975 4.47 20.41 49.11
N GLY A 976 4.47 19.24 48.48
CA GLY A 976 3.43 18.80 47.55
C GLY A 976 3.66 19.26 46.11
N SER A 977 2.76 18.82 45.24
CA SER A 977 2.80 18.95 43.79
C SER A 977 1.52 19.63 43.27
N PRO A 978 1.61 20.60 42.34
CA PRO A 978 0.45 21.39 41.92
C PRO A 978 -0.48 20.67 40.93
N TRP A 979 -0.21 19.42 40.57
CA TRP A 979 -1.04 18.65 39.63
C TRP A 979 -2.33 18.20 40.32
N ALA A 980 -3.48 18.55 39.74
CA ALA A 980 -4.80 18.26 40.30
C ALA A 980 -5.23 16.79 40.12
N THR A 981 -4.69 16.11 39.10
CA THR A 981 -4.91 14.69 38.81
C THR A 981 -3.68 14.06 38.15
N LEU A 982 -3.53 12.74 38.25
CA LEU A 982 -2.52 11.97 37.52
C LEU A 982 -2.64 12.12 36.00
N GLN A 983 -3.87 12.26 35.50
CA GLN A 983 -4.16 12.44 34.08
C GLN A 983 -3.61 13.77 33.55
N ASP A 984 -3.84 14.87 34.27
CA ASP A 984 -3.37 16.21 33.86
C ASP A 984 -1.85 16.28 33.80
N TRP A 985 -1.19 15.62 34.76
CA TRP A 985 0.26 15.49 34.77
C TRP A 985 0.78 14.71 33.56
N ALA A 986 0.22 13.51 33.32
CA ALA A 986 0.67 12.64 32.23
C ALA A 986 0.43 13.26 30.86
N PHE A 987 -0.75 13.85 30.61
CA PHE A 987 -1.03 14.57 29.36
C PHE A 987 -0.13 15.77 29.17
N THR A 988 0.20 16.51 30.22
CA THR A 988 1.13 17.64 30.12
C THR A 988 2.53 17.20 29.76
N ALA A 989 3.04 16.16 30.43
CA ALA A 989 4.32 15.57 30.09
C ALA A 989 4.33 15.13 28.62
N ILE A 990 3.35 14.31 28.20
CA ILE A 990 3.21 13.83 26.82
C ILE A 990 3.24 15.00 25.83
N THR A 991 2.47 16.05 26.10
CA THR A 991 2.39 17.23 25.23
C THR A 991 3.71 17.97 25.12
N LEU A 992 4.46 18.14 26.21
CA LEU A 992 5.78 18.78 26.16
C LEU A 992 6.77 17.97 25.32
N GLY A 993 6.70 16.64 25.44
CA GLY A 993 7.47 15.72 24.63
C GLY A 993 7.15 15.76 23.14
N LEU A 994 5.86 15.68 22.79
CA LEU A 994 5.38 15.76 21.40
C LEU A 994 5.85 17.04 20.69
N ASN A 995 6.07 18.12 21.44
CA ASN A 995 6.42 19.44 20.89
C ASN A 995 7.89 19.82 21.11
N ASN A 996 8.74 18.90 21.60
CA ASN A 996 10.17 19.11 21.86
C ASN A 996 10.48 20.33 22.74
N LEU A 997 9.66 20.58 23.77
CA LEU A 997 9.84 21.74 24.65
C LEU A 997 10.73 21.45 25.87
N SER A 998 11.25 20.22 26.03
CA SER A 998 12.24 19.81 27.05
C SER A 998 13.68 20.01 26.58
N ALA A 999 14.64 20.10 27.52
CA ALA A 999 16.06 20.37 27.22
C ALA A 999 16.84 19.16 26.64
N MET A 1000 16.20 17.99 26.51
CA MET A 1000 16.79 16.76 25.98
C MET A 1000 15.76 16.01 25.13
N GLY A 1001 16.23 15.29 24.10
CA GLY A 1001 15.40 14.50 23.19
C GLY A 1001 14.68 13.36 23.93
N TRP A 1002 13.36 13.42 23.94
CA TRP A 1002 12.53 12.35 24.52
C TRP A 1002 12.62 11.06 23.73
N GLN A 1003 12.71 9.93 24.43
CA GLN A 1003 12.68 8.58 23.85
C GLN A 1003 11.26 8.00 23.95
N ALA A 1004 10.86 7.16 22.98
CA ALA A 1004 9.53 6.54 22.91
C ALA A 1004 9.13 5.73 24.16
N SER A 1005 10.09 5.18 24.90
CA SER A 1005 9.86 4.44 26.16
C SER A 1005 9.36 5.32 27.31
N GLY A 1006 9.66 6.62 27.30
CA GLY A 1006 9.08 7.56 28.27
C GLY A 1006 7.59 7.79 28.02
N LEU A 1007 7.17 7.82 26.76
CA LEU A 1007 5.78 7.99 26.36
C LEU A 1007 4.91 6.79 26.79
N THR A 1008 5.40 5.57 26.59
CA THR A 1008 4.67 4.34 26.94
C THR A 1008 4.37 4.26 28.44
N LYS A 1009 5.37 4.57 29.28
CA LYS A 1009 5.22 4.54 30.75
C LYS A 1009 4.20 5.58 31.25
N LEU A 1010 4.16 6.77 30.66
CA LEU A 1010 3.21 7.81 31.04
C LEU A 1010 1.76 7.47 30.68
N LEU A 1011 1.54 6.74 29.59
CA LEU A 1011 0.21 6.31 29.17
C LEU A 1011 -0.37 5.23 30.09
N ASP A 1012 0.45 4.28 30.53
CA ASP A 1012 0.02 3.27 31.52
C ASP A 1012 -0.48 3.89 32.83
N CYS A 1013 0.14 4.99 33.26
CA CYS A 1013 -0.26 5.69 34.49
C CYS A 1013 -1.68 6.30 34.37
N ILE A 1014 -2.14 6.66 33.17
CA ILE A 1014 -3.43 7.34 32.95
C ILE A 1014 -4.64 6.42 33.20
N GLU A 1015 -4.41 5.10 33.19
CA GLU A 1015 -5.48 4.10 33.37
C GLU A 1015 -5.77 3.73 34.84
N GLN A 1016 -5.01 4.26 35.81
CA GLN A 1016 -5.07 3.86 37.23
C GLN A 1016 -5.90 4.82 38.12
N ILE A 1017 -6.43 4.31 39.24
CA ILE A 1017 -7.29 5.06 40.20
C ILE A 1017 -6.45 5.87 41.19
N ASP A 1018 -6.76 7.16 41.31
CA ASP A 1018 -5.89 8.21 41.81
C ASP A 1018 -5.94 8.45 43.33
N ILE A 1019 -5.46 7.52 44.17
CA ILE A 1019 -5.44 7.71 45.65
C ILE A 1019 -4.20 8.48 46.12
N SER A 1020 -3.02 8.20 45.53
CA SER A 1020 -1.75 8.79 45.97
C SER A 1020 -1.57 10.26 45.54
N PHE A 1021 -2.17 10.74 44.44
CA PHE A 1021 -2.09 12.16 44.06
C PHE A 1021 -2.85 13.06 45.01
N ASP A 1022 -4.00 12.61 45.53
CA ASP A 1022 -4.73 13.36 46.56
C ASP A 1022 -3.85 13.64 47.79
N GLN A 1023 -2.95 12.72 48.14
CA GLN A 1023 -1.99 12.89 49.24
C GLN A 1023 -0.79 13.77 48.89
N MET A 1024 -0.52 14.02 47.61
CA MET A 1024 0.60 14.86 47.18
C MET A 1024 0.19 16.30 46.91
N ARG A 1025 -1.11 16.64 46.98
CA ARG A 1025 -1.54 18.03 46.89
C ARG A 1025 -0.93 18.87 48.00
N PRO A 1026 -0.54 20.15 47.75
CA PRO A 1026 0.08 21.00 48.75
C PRO A 1026 -0.81 21.25 49.98
N ASP A 1027 -2.13 21.20 49.79
CA ASP A 1027 -3.14 21.39 50.84
C ASP A 1027 -3.57 20.09 51.53
N SER A 1028 -2.99 18.94 51.17
CA SER A 1028 -3.37 17.64 51.73
C SER A 1028 -2.94 17.48 53.19
N ASP A 1029 -3.74 16.74 53.97
CA ASP A 1029 -3.42 16.38 55.36
C ASP A 1029 -2.07 15.65 55.47
N PHE A 1030 -1.69 14.87 54.44
CA PHE A 1030 -0.44 14.12 54.42
C PHE A 1030 0.78 15.06 54.33
N ILE A 1031 0.80 16.00 53.39
CA ILE A 1031 1.90 16.97 53.24
C ILE A 1031 2.03 17.85 54.50
N GLN A 1032 0.90 18.28 55.08
CA GLN A 1032 0.91 19.04 56.33
C GLN A 1032 1.49 18.24 57.51
N GLN A 1033 1.21 16.94 57.60
CA GLN A 1033 1.81 16.06 58.61
C GLN A 1033 3.31 15.88 58.38
N MET A 1034 3.74 15.70 57.12
CA MET A 1034 5.14 15.56 56.72
C MET A 1034 6.00 16.79 57.06
N ALA A 1035 5.43 18.00 56.95
CA ALA A 1035 6.12 19.23 57.33
C ALA A 1035 6.40 19.31 58.85
N ASN A 1036 5.56 18.66 59.67
CA ASN A 1036 5.64 18.67 61.14
C ASN A 1036 6.23 17.39 61.73
N ASN A 1037 6.91 16.57 60.91
CA ASN A 1037 7.53 15.33 61.37
C ASN A 1037 8.72 15.61 62.30
N PRO A 1038 8.97 14.70 63.27
CA PRO A 1038 10.13 14.83 64.15
C PRO A 1038 11.43 14.72 63.38
N ASP A 1039 12.49 15.36 63.89
CA ASP A 1039 13.83 15.25 63.33
C ASP A 1039 14.33 13.79 63.43
N PRO A 1040 14.62 13.11 62.30
CA PRO A 1040 15.06 11.73 62.32
C PRO A 1040 16.50 11.55 62.78
N GLN A 1041 17.31 12.62 62.88
CA GLN A 1041 18.76 12.56 63.11
C GLN A 1041 19.52 11.76 62.05
N VAL A 1042 19.04 11.79 60.80
CA VAL A 1042 19.64 11.13 59.64
C VAL A 1042 20.06 12.20 58.62
N PRO A 1043 21.31 12.18 58.11
CA PRO A 1043 21.76 13.08 57.05
C PRO A 1043 20.88 13.00 55.80
N TYR A 1044 20.36 14.14 55.34
CA TYR A 1044 19.59 14.26 54.09
C TYR A 1044 20.37 15.07 53.06
N THR A 1045 20.30 14.69 51.78
CA THR A 1045 20.80 15.49 50.66
C THR A 1045 19.72 15.64 49.60
N ILE A 1046 19.50 16.87 49.13
CA ILE A 1046 18.38 17.21 48.24
C ILE A 1046 18.92 17.67 46.89
N ILE A 1047 18.46 17.02 45.83
CA ILE A 1047 18.75 17.35 44.43
C ILE A 1047 17.49 17.92 43.79
N ALA A 1048 17.50 19.21 43.47
CA ALA A 1048 16.37 19.93 42.89
C ALA A 1048 16.67 20.32 41.44
N GLY A 1049 15.89 19.75 40.52
CA GLY A 1049 15.98 19.97 39.10
C GLY A 1049 15.34 21.31 38.77
N ASN A 1050 16.00 22.04 37.89
CA ASN A 1050 15.56 23.32 37.43
C ASN A 1050 15.67 23.35 35.90
N ARG A 1051 14.54 23.11 35.25
CA ARG A 1051 14.44 23.12 33.78
C ARG A 1051 14.88 24.45 33.17
N SER A 1052 14.67 25.57 33.86
CA SER A 1052 15.07 26.88 33.34
C SER A 1052 16.58 27.03 33.23
N LEU A 1053 17.35 26.32 34.07
CA LEU A 1053 18.82 26.28 33.99
C LEU A 1053 19.31 25.32 32.92
N ALA A 1054 18.57 24.23 32.66
CA ALA A 1054 18.85 23.30 31.57
C ALA A 1054 18.79 23.99 30.18
N LYS A 1055 17.99 25.05 30.05
CA LYS A 1055 17.85 25.87 28.82
C LYS A 1055 18.75 27.09 28.75
N ALA A 1056 19.41 27.53 29.83
CA ALA A 1056 20.36 28.65 29.76
C ALA A 1056 21.62 28.31 28.93
N ALA A 1057 21.83 27.04 28.58
CA ALA A 1057 22.84 26.59 27.62
C ALA A 1057 22.41 26.76 26.14
N MET A 1058 21.15 27.10 25.82
CA MET A 1058 20.67 27.43 24.47
C MET A 1058 19.53 28.49 24.52
N GLU A 1059 19.90 29.73 24.18
CA GLU A 1059 19.11 30.91 23.77
C GLU A 1059 17.68 31.13 24.35
N ALA A 1060 17.58 32.12 25.25
CA ALA A 1060 16.34 32.64 25.82
C ALA A 1060 15.66 33.70 24.92
N GLY A 1061 14.35 33.55 24.66
CA GLY A 1061 13.50 34.63 24.15
C GLY A 1061 12.14 34.18 23.63
N GLU A 1062 12.09 33.12 22.81
CA GLU A 1062 10.86 32.75 22.07
C GLU A 1062 10.06 31.62 22.74
N GLU A 1063 10.72 30.69 23.43
CA GLU A 1063 10.09 29.46 23.92
C GLU A 1063 9.28 29.60 25.21
N SER A 1064 9.59 30.59 26.06
CA SER A 1064 8.77 30.89 27.25
C SER A 1064 7.36 31.31 26.84
N SER A 1065 7.24 32.08 25.75
CA SER A 1065 5.97 32.48 25.17
C SER A 1065 5.19 31.30 24.55
N ARG A 1066 5.89 30.34 23.93
CA ARG A 1066 5.28 29.12 23.38
C ARG A 1066 4.74 28.21 24.48
N LEU A 1067 5.51 28.00 25.55
CA LEU A 1067 5.06 27.21 26.69
C LEU A 1067 3.83 27.83 27.37
N GLN A 1068 3.81 29.15 27.55
CA GLN A 1068 2.65 29.85 28.10
C GLN A 1068 1.39 29.64 27.26
N ARG A 1069 1.50 29.79 25.93
CA ARG A 1069 0.38 29.52 25.00
C ARG A 1069 -0.06 28.05 25.03
N LEU A 1070 0.88 27.12 25.17
CA LEU A 1070 0.57 25.69 25.30
C LEU A 1070 -0.22 25.39 26.58
N MET A 1071 0.21 25.93 27.72
CA MET A 1071 -0.50 25.74 29.00
C MET A 1071 -1.92 26.31 28.95
N GLN A 1072 -2.10 27.47 28.30
CA GLN A 1072 -3.44 28.04 28.09
C GLN A 1072 -4.34 27.12 27.24
N LYS A 1073 -3.78 26.43 26.24
CA LYS A 1073 -4.51 25.48 25.39
C LYS A 1073 -4.86 24.16 26.10
N LEU A 1074 -3.99 23.66 26.99
CA LEU A 1074 -4.24 22.42 27.72
C LEU A 1074 -5.30 22.56 28.83
N PHE A 1075 -5.44 23.74 29.43
CA PHE A 1075 -6.27 23.89 30.62
C PHE A 1075 -7.44 24.89 30.45
N GLY A 1076 -7.50 25.68 29.37
CA GLY A 1076 -8.61 26.60 29.06
C GLY A 1076 -8.45 28.03 29.61
N LYS A 1077 -9.55 28.84 29.60
CA LYS A 1077 -9.56 30.24 30.08
C LYS A 1077 -9.86 30.40 31.58
N THR A 1078 -10.34 29.36 32.25
CA THR A 1078 -10.50 29.32 33.72
C THR A 1078 -9.19 29.09 34.47
N VAL A 1079 -8.09 29.10 33.73
CA VAL A 1079 -6.71 28.79 34.12
C VAL A 1079 -5.96 29.96 34.70
N ASP A 1080 -6.42 31.18 34.48
CA ASP A 1080 -5.92 32.35 35.20
C ASP A 1080 -6.12 32.15 36.74
N ALA A 1081 -6.98 31.20 37.16
CA ALA A 1081 -7.14 30.79 38.56
C ALA A 1081 -6.33 29.55 38.99
N VAL A 1082 -5.70 28.79 38.08
CA VAL A 1082 -5.03 27.50 38.40
C VAL A 1082 -3.57 27.43 37.91
N VAL A 1083 -3.24 27.88 36.69
CA VAL A 1083 -1.84 27.84 36.20
C VAL A 1083 -1.06 29.10 36.59
N GLU A 1084 -1.70 30.27 36.70
CA GLU A 1084 -1.02 31.44 37.28
C GLU A 1084 -0.55 31.16 38.74
N PRO A 1085 -1.31 30.43 39.58
CA PRO A 1085 -0.84 29.98 40.89
C PRO A 1085 0.03 28.70 40.93
N ALA A 1086 -0.02 27.79 39.95
CA ALA A 1086 0.60 26.45 40.07
C ALA A 1086 2.13 26.45 40.17
N PHE A 1087 2.81 27.40 39.53
CA PHE A 1087 4.27 27.49 39.60
C PHE A 1087 4.80 28.92 39.78
N TRP A 1088 4.00 30.00 39.77
CA TRP A 1088 4.46 31.39 40.04
C TRP A 1088 5.68 31.86 39.20
N TYR A 1089 5.90 31.34 37.98
CA TYR A 1089 7.17 31.52 37.23
C TYR A 1089 8.42 31.06 37.98
N GLN A 1090 8.26 30.27 39.05
CA GLN A 1090 9.33 29.72 39.85
C GLN A 1090 10.01 28.57 39.11
N ALA A 1091 11.31 28.45 39.38
CA ALA A 1091 12.09 27.28 39.03
C ALA A 1091 11.37 26.00 39.46
N ASN A 1092 11.28 25.03 38.55
CA ASN A 1092 10.61 23.74 38.76
C ASN A 1092 11.25 22.66 37.91
N ASP A 1093 11.00 21.40 38.27
CA ASP A 1093 11.52 20.25 37.57
C ASP A 1093 10.51 19.61 36.60
N LEU A 1094 9.32 20.20 36.40
CA LEU A 1094 8.10 19.66 35.74
C LEU A 1094 7.04 19.16 36.72
N THR A 1095 7.41 18.62 37.89
CA THR A 1095 6.45 17.96 38.80
C THR A 1095 6.29 18.69 40.12
N ALA A 1096 7.32 19.41 40.55
CA ALA A 1096 7.33 20.21 41.76
C ALA A 1096 8.16 21.48 41.55
N THR A 1097 7.81 22.56 42.25
CA THR A 1097 8.67 23.74 42.31
C THR A 1097 9.99 23.38 43.01
N VAL A 1098 11.09 24.02 42.63
CA VAL A 1098 12.37 23.91 43.35
C VAL A 1098 12.19 24.28 44.83
N ALA A 1099 11.31 25.23 45.13
CA ALA A 1099 10.89 25.55 46.49
C ALA A 1099 10.27 24.33 47.19
N SER A 1100 9.25 23.69 46.59
CA SER A 1100 8.66 22.46 47.13
C SER A 1100 9.69 21.34 47.30
N ILE A 1101 10.62 21.18 46.36
CA ILE A 1101 11.66 20.16 46.45
C ILE A 1101 12.61 20.42 47.63
N LYS A 1102 12.96 21.69 47.87
CA LYS A 1102 13.87 22.11 48.94
C LYS A 1102 13.19 22.37 50.28
N GLU A 1103 11.87 22.21 50.38
CA GLU A 1103 11.08 22.50 51.59
C GLU A 1103 11.28 21.44 52.68
N ILE A 1104 12.45 21.47 53.30
CA ILE A 1104 12.79 20.75 54.53
C ILE A 1104 13.50 21.76 55.44
N GLY A 1105 13.08 21.84 56.70
CA GLY A 1105 13.62 22.77 57.69
C GLY A 1105 15.13 22.60 57.91
N ASP A 1106 15.84 23.73 58.00
CA ASP A 1106 17.28 23.79 58.29
C ASP A 1106 17.60 23.55 59.78
N ASP A 1107 16.57 23.39 60.62
CA ASP A 1107 16.63 23.14 62.05
C ASP A 1107 16.84 21.65 62.42
N ARG A 1108 16.98 20.76 61.42
CA ARG A 1108 17.35 19.34 61.63
C ARG A 1108 18.82 19.20 62.02
N ASP A 1109 19.14 18.14 62.76
CA ASP A 1109 20.48 17.77 63.19
C ASP A 1109 20.87 16.37 62.68
N PRO A 1110 21.70 16.25 61.61
CA PRO A 1110 22.38 17.34 60.91
C PRO A 1110 21.45 18.08 59.91
N PRO A 1111 21.75 19.35 59.58
CA PRO A 1111 20.95 20.12 58.64
C PRO A 1111 20.98 19.49 57.24
N PRO A 1112 19.86 19.48 56.49
CA PRO A 1112 19.79 18.88 55.17
C PRO A 1112 20.71 19.61 54.18
N LYS A 1113 21.52 18.85 53.45
CA LYS A 1113 22.39 19.40 52.40
C LYS A 1113 21.58 19.65 51.12
N LYS A 1114 21.21 20.90 50.86
CA LYS A 1114 20.53 21.32 49.63
C LYS A 1114 21.57 21.62 48.54
N LEU A 1115 21.65 20.82 47.49
CA LEU A 1115 22.56 21.09 46.37
C LEU A 1115 22.10 22.32 45.55
N PRO A 1116 22.99 22.95 44.77
CA PRO A 1116 22.60 23.92 43.75
C PRO A 1116 21.53 23.36 42.82
N ASP A 1117 20.75 24.24 42.21
CA ASP A 1117 19.72 23.86 41.26
C ASP A 1117 20.34 23.11 40.07
N THR A 1118 19.96 21.86 39.88
CA THR A 1118 20.50 20.97 38.85
C THR A 1118 19.86 21.30 37.51
N PRO A 1119 20.61 21.57 36.42
CA PRO A 1119 20.05 21.84 35.09
C PRO A 1119 19.51 20.57 34.42
N CYS A 1120 18.41 20.03 34.95
CA CYS A 1120 17.68 18.87 34.43
C CYS A 1120 16.18 19.00 34.73
N ASP A 1121 15.38 18.09 34.16
CA ASP A 1121 13.95 17.92 34.46
C ASP A 1121 13.71 16.63 35.27
N HIS A 1122 12.46 16.43 35.70
CA HIS A 1122 12.08 15.37 36.63
C HIS A 1122 12.34 13.96 36.09
N LEU A 1123 12.42 13.78 34.78
CA LEU A 1123 12.61 12.49 34.14
C LEU A 1123 14.10 12.21 33.83
N THR A 1124 14.97 13.22 33.94
CA THR A 1124 16.36 13.15 33.48
C THR A 1124 17.39 13.14 34.60
N TYR A 1125 16.98 13.12 35.86
CA TYR A 1125 17.91 13.04 37.01
C TYR A 1125 18.90 11.86 36.95
N PHE A 1126 18.49 10.71 36.42
CA PHE A 1126 19.27 9.47 36.42
C PHE A 1126 19.91 9.14 35.06
N THR A 1127 19.72 10.00 34.06
CA THR A 1127 20.20 9.78 32.69
C THR A 1127 20.94 10.99 32.13
N GLY A 1128 20.59 12.20 32.54
CA GLY A 1128 21.25 13.45 32.14
C GLY A 1128 22.56 13.68 32.89
N GLU A 1129 23.54 14.27 32.21
CA GLU A 1129 24.89 14.50 32.73
C GLU A 1129 24.89 15.29 34.05
N ALA A 1130 24.11 16.37 34.13
CA ALA A 1130 24.00 17.19 35.34
C ALA A 1130 23.34 16.45 36.52
N GLY A 1131 22.32 15.63 36.23
CA GLY A 1131 21.66 14.81 37.25
C GLY A 1131 22.58 13.73 37.80
N LEU A 1132 23.29 13.03 36.91
CA LEU A 1132 24.29 12.02 37.28
C LEU A 1132 25.45 12.62 38.09
N HIS A 1133 25.91 13.81 37.71
CA HIS A 1133 26.94 14.53 38.44
C HIS A 1133 26.51 14.91 39.86
N ASP A 1134 25.32 15.49 40.02
CA ASP A 1134 24.83 15.89 41.34
C ASP A 1134 24.49 14.68 42.21
N LEU A 1135 24.05 13.56 41.61
CA LEU A 1135 23.89 12.28 42.30
C LEU A 1135 25.22 11.76 42.85
N ALA A 1136 26.31 11.88 42.09
CA ALA A 1136 27.65 11.52 42.53
C ALA A 1136 28.12 12.40 43.71
N ILE A 1137 27.91 13.72 43.63
CA ILE A 1137 28.25 14.68 44.69
C ILE A 1137 27.41 14.47 45.96
N ALA A 1138 26.16 14.02 45.81
CA ALA A 1138 25.27 13.80 46.94
C ALA A 1138 25.83 12.72 47.87
N LEU A 1139 26.34 11.62 47.32
CA LEU A 1139 26.90 10.49 48.07
C LEU A 1139 28.38 10.69 48.42
N PHE A 1140 29.16 11.33 47.54
CA PHE A 1140 30.60 11.51 47.68
C PHE A 1140 31.00 12.98 47.48
N PRO A 1141 30.88 13.83 48.51
CA PRO A 1141 31.32 15.22 48.43
C PRO A 1141 32.86 15.32 48.28
N PRO A 1142 33.38 16.31 47.53
CA PRO A 1142 34.81 16.43 47.21
C PRO A 1142 35.81 16.54 48.37
N ASP A 1143 35.37 16.74 49.63
CA ASP A 1143 36.23 17.15 50.76
C ASP A 1143 36.32 16.14 51.94
N SER A 1144 36.10 14.85 51.73
CA SER A 1144 36.25 13.84 52.81
C SER A 1144 37.59 13.06 52.74
N SER A 1145 38.67 13.70 53.20
CA SER A 1145 39.91 13.02 53.66
C SER A 1145 40.17 13.36 55.14
N PRO A 1146 40.65 12.43 55.99
CA PRO A 1146 40.58 12.57 57.44
C PRO A 1146 41.60 13.57 58.02
N VAL A 1147 41.13 14.39 58.95
CA VAL A 1147 41.92 15.39 59.72
C VAL A 1147 42.83 14.70 60.76
N ILE A 1148 44.11 15.09 60.82
CA ILE A 1148 44.97 14.92 62.00
C ILE A 1148 45.28 16.30 62.61
N ARG A 1149 44.98 16.45 63.91
CA ARG A 1149 45.03 17.69 64.73
C ARG A 1149 46.46 18.17 65.05
N PRO A 1150 46.62 19.43 65.53
CA PRO A 1150 46.77 19.62 66.98
C PRO A 1150 46.09 20.89 67.59
N THR A 1151 45.83 20.81 68.91
CA THR A 1151 45.39 21.83 69.92
C THR A 1151 46.57 22.68 70.45
N PRO A 1152 46.45 23.69 71.38
CA PRO A 1152 45.32 24.51 71.89
C PRO A 1152 45.60 26.06 72.10
N GLU A 1153 44.55 26.83 72.46
CA GLU A 1153 44.50 28.11 73.27
C GLU A 1153 45.07 29.44 72.69
N GLN A 1154 44.24 30.47 72.34
CA GLN A 1154 43.59 31.57 73.12
C GLN A 1154 44.31 32.96 72.90
N PRO A 1155 43.70 34.15 73.15
CA PRO A 1155 42.43 34.77 72.71
C PRO A 1155 42.67 36.23 72.14
N PRO A 1156 41.81 37.28 72.30
CA PRO A 1156 40.87 37.82 71.31
C PRO A 1156 41.09 39.30 70.81
N THR A 1157 40.33 39.70 69.76
CA THR A 1157 39.87 41.08 69.36
C THR A 1157 40.91 42.14 68.88
N PRO A 1158 40.56 43.21 68.09
CA PRO A 1158 39.25 43.69 67.61
C PRO A 1158 39.15 44.02 66.09
N ALA A 1159 38.01 44.61 65.72
CA ALA A 1159 37.46 44.85 64.39
C ALA A 1159 38.04 46.02 63.56
N GLN A 1160 37.83 45.93 62.22
CA GLN A 1160 37.76 46.97 61.15
C GLN A 1160 39.03 47.81 60.90
N SER A 1161 39.44 48.23 59.69
CA SER A 1161 38.78 48.58 58.40
C SER A 1161 39.84 48.68 57.26
N ASP A 1162 39.35 48.57 56.02
CA ASP A 1162 39.81 49.16 54.74
C ASP A 1162 40.98 48.61 53.87
N GLU A 1163 40.59 48.41 52.60
CA GLU A 1163 41.25 48.68 51.30
C GLU A 1163 42.06 47.62 50.49
N LYS A 1164 41.58 47.47 49.24
CA LYS A 1164 42.24 47.21 47.94
C LYS A 1164 42.47 45.76 47.45
N GLN A 1165 41.64 45.35 46.49
CA GLN A 1165 41.90 44.27 45.52
C GLN A 1165 42.14 44.87 44.12
N GLU A 1166 43.22 44.45 43.46
CA GLU A 1166 43.58 44.77 42.08
C GLU A 1166 42.64 44.10 41.06
N LYS A 1167 42.47 44.74 39.89
CA LYS A 1167 41.66 44.22 38.76
C LYS A 1167 42.50 43.42 37.73
N PRO A 1168 41.92 42.41 37.07
CA PRO A 1168 42.60 41.49 36.15
C PRO A 1168 42.95 42.05 34.74
N PHE A 1169 43.92 41.36 34.12
CA PHE A 1169 44.76 41.69 32.96
C PHE A 1169 44.08 42.17 31.67
N TRP A 1170 42.84 41.75 31.41
CA TRP A 1170 42.09 42.00 30.15
C TRP A 1170 41.54 43.42 30.01
N THR A 1171 41.57 44.21 31.08
CA THR A 1171 41.06 45.59 31.09
C THR A 1171 42.11 46.62 30.68
N LYS A 1172 43.33 46.18 30.30
CA LYS A 1172 44.41 47.09 29.94
C LYS A 1172 44.26 47.61 28.50
N PRO A 1173 44.34 48.94 28.27
CA PRO A 1173 43.98 49.57 27.00
C PRO A 1173 44.82 49.16 25.78
N TRP A 1174 46.00 48.59 25.97
CA TRP A 1174 46.84 48.08 24.87
C TRP A 1174 46.30 46.77 24.27
N PHE A 1175 45.57 45.95 25.03
CA PHE A 1175 45.01 44.69 24.54
C PHE A 1175 43.83 44.94 23.58
N ILE A 1176 43.01 45.95 23.89
CA ILE A 1176 41.91 46.42 23.05
C ILE A 1176 42.45 46.99 21.72
N ALA A 1177 43.61 47.66 21.75
CA ALA A 1177 44.24 48.20 20.54
C ALA A 1177 44.71 47.09 19.55
N ILE A 1178 45.14 45.93 20.04
CA ILE A 1178 45.55 44.79 19.20
C ILE A 1178 44.34 44.15 18.52
N VAL A 1179 43.21 44.02 19.23
CA VAL A 1179 41.98 43.45 18.67
C VAL A 1179 41.40 44.35 17.58
N ILE A 1180 41.46 45.69 17.75
CA ILE A 1180 40.98 46.65 16.74
C ILE A 1180 41.85 46.61 15.46
N LEU A 1181 43.17 46.44 15.59
CA LEU A 1181 44.08 46.32 14.44
C LEU A 1181 43.84 45.03 13.64
N LEU A 1182 43.51 43.92 14.30
CA LEU A 1182 43.17 42.66 13.64
C LEU A 1182 41.86 42.74 12.85
N ILE A 1183 40.85 43.41 13.39
CA ILE A 1183 39.55 43.59 12.71
C ILE A 1183 39.70 44.52 11.49
N ALA A 1184 40.50 45.58 11.58
CA ALA A 1184 40.76 46.48 10.46
C ALA A 1184 41.50 45.77 9.30
N GLY A 1185 42.44 44.86 9.60
CA GLY A 1185 43.16 44.07 8.60
C GLY A 1185 42.26 43.10 7.82
N VAL A 1186 41.35 42.42 8.51
CA VAL A 1186 40.40 41.47 7.89
C VAL A 1186 39.39 42.20 7.00
N THR A 1187 38.94 43.39 7.42
CA THR A 1187 37.99 44.20 6.65
C THR A 1187 38.63 44.76 5.37
N ALA A 1188 39.90 45.19 5.43
CA ALA A 1188 40.64 45.64 4.24
C ALA A 1188 40.91 44.50 3.23
N TYR A 1189 41.18 43.29 3.73
CA TYR A 1189 41.37 42.10 2.88
C TYR A 1189 40.08 41.70 2.16
N LEU A 1190 38.94 41.71 2.84
CA LEU A 1190 37.64 41.38 2.24
C LEU A 1190 37.20 42.41 1.18
N VAL A 1191 37.49 43.70 1.38
CA VAL A 1191 37.20 44.75 0.39
C VAL A 1191 38.11 44.64 -0.85
N ALA A 1192 39.37 44.20 -0.69
CA ALA A 1192 40.29 43.97 -1.81
C ALA A 1192 39.89 42.74 -2.66
N VAL A 1193 39.41 41.67 -2.02
CA VAL A 1193 38.93 40.46 -2.71
C VAL A 1193 37.66 40.75 -3.51
N ASN A 1194 36.72 41.52 -2.95
CA ASN A 1194 35.47 41.86 -3.64
C ASN A 1194 35.68 42.76 -4.88
N ARG A 1195 36.66 43.68 -4.83
CA ARG A 1195 37.03 44.51 -5.99
C ARG A 1195 37.73 43.74 -7.12
N SER A 1196 38.38 42.61 -6.81
CA SER A 1196 38.99 41.76 -7.85
C SER A 1196 37.95 40.96 -8.65
N GLN A 1197 36.84 40.58 -8.01
CA GLN A 1197 35.77 39.81 -8.66
C GLN A 1197 34.79 40.66 -9.50
N GLU A 1198 34.69 41.96 -9.25
CA GLU A 1198 33.89 42.86 -10.10
C GLU A 1198 34.58 43.20 -11.45
N ASN A 1199 35.91 43.23 -11.51
CA ASN A 1199 36.65 43.49 -12.76
C ASN A 1199 36.69 42.29 -13.73
N GLU A 1200 36.50 41.05 -13.26
CA GLU A 1200 36.41 39.85 -14.10
C GLU A 1200 35.01 39.64 -14.71
N ARG A 1201 33.95 40.23 -14.11
CA ARG A 1201 32.58 40.13 -14.67
C ARG A 1201 32.33 41.10 -15.84
N ASP A 1202 33.03 42.23 -15.88
CA ASP A 1202 32.86 43.24 -16.94
C ASP A 1202 33.63 42.93 -18.24
N THR A 1203 34.60 42.01 -18.20
CA THR A 1203 35.37 41.54 -19.37
C THR A 1203 34.73 40.33 -20.06
N SER A 1204 33.91 39.54 -19.36
CA SER A 1204 33.18 38.41 -19.95
C SER A 1204 31.93 38.84 -20.75
N MET A 1205 31.27 39.95 -20.40
CA MET A 1205 30.05 40.41 -21.10
C MET A 1205 30.29 41.18 -22.40
N LYS A 1206 31.55 41.49 -22.76
CA LYS A 1206 31.91 42.08 -24.05
C LYS A 1206 32.34 41.05 -25.11
N GLY A 1207 32.77 39.85 -24.73
CA GLY A 1207 33.16 38.78 -25.67
C GLY A 1207 31.99 38.05 -26.32
N ASP A 1208 30.88 37.87 -25.60
CA ASP A 1208 29.74 37.08 -26.09
C ASP A 1208 28.77 37.86 -27.01
N ARG A 1209 28.99 39.17 -27.20
CA ARG A 1209 28.21 39.99 -28.15
C ARG A 1209 28.85 40.12 -29.53
N GLU A 1210 30.12 39.76 -29.71
CA GLU A 1210 30.79 39.77 -31.03
C GLU A 1210 30.79 38.40 -31.73
N LEU A 1211 30.60 37.28 -31.00
CA LEU A 1211 30.55 35.93 -31.59
C LEU A 1211 29.18 35.52 -32.14
N ALA A 1212 28.10 36.19 -31.76
CA ALA A 1212 26.74 35.90 -32.26
C ALA A 1212 26.40 36.59 -33.61
N ILE A 1213 27.32 37.38 -34.19
CA ILE A 1213 27.11 38.12 -35.44
C ILE A 1213 27.85 37.50 -36.64
N ASP A 1214 28.82 36.60 -36.42
CA ASP A 1214 29.65 36.05 -37.51
C ASP A 1214 29.25 34.62 -37.97
N GLU A 1215 28.51 33.84 -37.17
CA GLU A 1215 28.05 32.49 -37.59
C GLU A 1215 26.78 32.49 -38.47
N ARG A 1216 26.16 33.64 -38.73
CA ARG A 1216 25.07 33.77 -39.73
C ARG A 1216 25.58 34.11 -41.14
N ARG A 1217 26.88 34.03 -41.42
CA ARG A 1217 27.44 34.29 -42.76
C ARG A 1217 28.29 33.20 -43.40
N SER A 1218 28.46 32.01 -42.81
CA SER A 1218 29.07 30.88 -43.53
C SER A 1218 28.78 29.50 -42.93
N ALA A 1219 27.58 28.95 -43.19
CA ALA A 1219 27.29 27.52 -43.36
C ALA A 1219 25.81 27.34 -43.71
#